data_AF-A0A2W1N0C6-F1
#
_entry.id   AF-A0A2W1N0C6-F1
#
_cell.length_a   1.000
_cell.length_b   1.000
_cell.length_c   1.000
_cell.angle_alpha   90.00
_cell.angle_beta   90.00
_cell.angle_gamma   90.00
#
_symmetry.space_group_name_H-M   'P 1'
#
loop_
_entity.id
_entity.type
_entity.pdbx_description
1 polymer ?
#
loop_
_entity_poly.entity_id
_entity_poly.type
_entity_poly.pdbx_seq_one_letter_code
_entity_poly.pdbx_strand_id
1 'polypeptide(L)'
;MKTIPLVEVTDKAERDTGRRKRTGFVEPGIAAGVSWQGVCANGEKGLGHWLCDHGPLNSQVLSSEFQLEKGWLYTFDLEVEVLHAAPLALVLIRSQDQGSAGAPENWQRQRAVEQTGHHRLAFSYAPGETGRFRLALINYFGSYSRGSEFRLGGLEMLSAPYVADDSILDVDTYLPTWGPLKRYIHRRCKRSRLFNAFVAGMEMRLGREESLSLPMYLALCPTGQCNALCDFCSVTIKRTGIIKKQLPFDKVQRFIAPTLNTAYMYGVEGNGEPTIYKEFNSLLVTLQKKGASSYLITNGALIEPEQIPHLLSLQSITFSLNAATAETHREVMKLKEFDRVTRTIRTIVDQRAWSDTPCVFVSFVVHATNVHELQEFLQFAEYDLRVNVIMIRPLSELGADLGAVEDLREIVPYESQVNDALDAAREYLEDVPRRRIPYTNNDCDIRLDPSTFRSVRPDPVDRVIMPPGYEGRLLAPRRNDWHCSDAAMSVSWTLNRAVLRCPRQGTWRSAATPVEPGRKLLFKARVMQDGSSLTLSVRGEAGEVLASLVIQPVPGDQDVELAFETGSSSRVSLEFSCTEACVADIDFIRVMRPGAGIRSEFKLPLPRRWQIDSPGVRARWEGNLLDIDAQENLSGRYLIKSYSNPCAPNTRLALPIKVEVLAGRLVIGVLSEDFQKWTHQFVFEAGHHEQELIIDTADNHRLQVVLFARGEAALKARIDWGDTLEAAPDREREGVESIEMEAIAGEPEAAAVVAKPKTEPAPKQKVRYYCQKPWTDINNFTVDGRMDVCCITTGPSQEHYALGNIFEQDFQQIWNGERMREFRRTVNSDTPLPPCQRCPMAYGYQGPFFDRTLADASIAQYAITNRQAGRHVVRRIAARLVDRLRKPVVAILFRGFKR
;
A
#
# COMPACT_ATOMS: atom_id res chain seq x y z
N MET A 1 3.35 6.00 45.18
CA MET A 1 2.69 7.30 44.98
C MET A 1 3.02 8.18 46.18
N LYS A 2 3.70 9.32 46.02
CA LYS A 2 3.94 10.30 47.09
C LYS A 2 3.63 11.70 46.55
N THR A 3 2.92 12.51 47.33
CA THR A 3 2.42 13.86 47.00
C THR A 3 3.26 14.93 47.72
N ILE A 4 3.55 16.08 47.09
CA ILE A 4 4.34 17.22 47.64
C ILE A 4 3.67 18.56 47.20
N PRO A 5 3.70 19.66 48.01
CA PRO A 5 2.68 20.71 48.02
C PRO A 5 2.96 21.94 47.12
N LEU A 6 1.90 22.74 46.93
CA LEU A 6 1.84 23.96 46.10
C LEU A 6 2.74 25.12 46.58
N VAL A 7 3.24 25.91 45.62
CA VAL A 7 3.85 27.23 45.83
C VAL A 7 2.90 28.31 45.31
N GLU A 8 2.55 29.26 46.18
CA GLU A 8 1.80 30.49 45.88
C GLU A 8 2.72 31.52 45.21
N VAL A 9 2.27 32.13 44.11
CA VAL A 9 2.95 33.29 43.50
C VAL A 9 2.11 34.53 43.75
N THR A 10 2.56 35.40 44.66
CA THR A 10 1.89 36.66 44.98
C THR A 10 2.24 37.79 44.02
N ASP A 11 1.22 38.50 43.55
CA ASP A 11 1.30 39.74 42.78
C ASP A 11 1.93 40.88 43.58
N LYS A 12 3.18 41.24 43.24
CA LYS A 12 3.62 42.64 43.30
C LYS A 12 4.59 42.92 42.15
N ALA A 13 4.05 43.23 40.99
CA ALA A 13 4.75 44.04 39.99
C ALA A 13 3.87 45.28 39.73
N GLU A 14 4.29 46.40 40.30
CA GLU A 14 3.71 47.72 40.06
C GLU A 14 3.72 48.04 38.56
N ARG A 15 2.65 48.73 38.13
CA ARG A 15 2.53 49.31 36.80
C ARG A 15 3.70 50.25 36.55
N ASP A 16 4.62 49.88 35.65
CA ASP A 16 5.52 50.85 35.07
C ASP A 16 5.67 50.66 33.55
N THR A 17 5.37 51.74 32.85
CA THR A 17 5.36 51.85 31.40
C THR A 17 6.78 52.09 30.90
N GLY A 18 7.42 51.09 30.30
CA GLY A 18 8.50 51.34 29.34
C GLY A 18 9.73 50.42 29.39
N ARG A 19 10.07 49.89 28.20
CA ARG A 19 11.40 49.40 27.76
C ARG A 19 12.07 48.25 28.52
N ARG A 20 12.14 47.10 27.82
CA ARG A 20 13.18 46.04 27.84
C ARG A 20 14.15 46.06 29.04
N LYS A 21 13.98 45.12 29.99
CA LYS A 21 15.08 44.30 30.56
C LYS A 21 14.59 43.15 31.46
N ARG A 22 15.12 41.95 31.14
CA ARG A 22 15.47 40.80 32.00
C ARG A 22 14.54 40.44 33.19
N THR A 23 13.77 39.38 33.03
CA THR A 23 13.22 38.62 34.17
C THR A 23 14.28 37.66 34.72
N GLY A 24 14.73 37.92 35.96
CA GLY A 24 15.51 36.98 36.76
C GLY A 24 14.59 36.01 37.49
N PHE A 25 15.00 34.75 37.59
CA PHE A 25 14.34 33.69 38.34
C PHE A 25 14.86 33.63 39.78
N VAL A 26 13.97 33.38 40.74
CA VAL A 26 14.33 32.91 42.09
C VAL A 26 13.90 31.45 42.17
N GLU A 27 14.85 30.55 42.45
CA GLU A 27 14.62 29.10 42.61
C GLU A 27 14.02 28.78 43.99
N PRO A 28 13.11 27.79 44.04
CA PRO A 28 13.17 26.79 45.11
C PRO A 28 13.29 25.37 44.51
N GLY A 29 14.25 24.61 45.02
CA GLY A 29 14.53 23.24 44.57
C GLY A 29 13.48 22.23 45.03
N ILE A 30 13.07 21.30 44.14
CA ILE A 30 12.24 20.14 44.48
C ILE A 30 12.71 18.90 43.70
N ALA A 31 12.68 17.74 44.38
CA ALA A 31 13.07 16.41 43.93
C ALA A 31 11.97 15.65 43.14
N ALA A 32 12.34 14.55 42.48
CA ALA A 32 11.54 13.81 41.49
C ALA A 32 10.34 13.02 42.06
N GLY A 33 9.19 13.07 41.34
CA GLY A 33 8.06 12.11 41.44
C GLY A 33 6.69 12.69 41.85
N VAL A 34 6.01 13.47 40.99
CA VAL A 34 4.76 14.21 41.32
C VAL A 34 3.59 13.85 40.39
N SER A 35 2.40 13.62 40.95
CA SER A 35 1.09 13.69 40.26
C SER A 35 0.40 15.02 40.59
N TRP A 36 -0.12 15.73 39.60
CA TRP A 36 -0.80 17.01 39.79
C TRP A 36 -2.33 16.81 39.82
N GLN A 37 -2.97 17.12 40.95
CA GLN A 37 -4.40 17.42 41.00
C GLN A 37 -4.57 18.94 41.18
N GLY A 38 -5.22 19.58 40.20
CA GLY A 38 -5.71 20.95 40.30
C GLY A 38 -4.67 22.04 40.03
N VAL A 39 -4.65 22.56 38.80
CA VAL A 39 -4.06 23.87 38.51
C VAL A 39 -5.11 24.93 38.91
N CYS A 40 -4.79 25.84 39.83
CA CYS A 40 -5.61 27.03 40.09
C CYS A 40 -4.99 28.24 39.36
N ALA A 41 -5.72 28.80 38.40
CA ALA A 41 -5.51 30.18 37.97
C ALA A 41 -6.19 31.12 38.98
N ASN A 42 -5.53 32.21 39.34
CA ASN A 42 -5.98 33.13 40.39
C ASN A 42 -7.42 33.63 40.16
N GLY A 43 -8.21 33.62 41.24
CA GLY A 43 -9.15 34.71 41.51
C GLY A 43 -10.63 34.49 41.21
N GLU A 44 -11.17 33.27 41.27
CA GLU A 44 -12.47 32.94 41.88
C GLU A 44 -12.76 31.43 41.68
N LYS A 45 -13.26 30.80 42.73
CA LYS A 45 -13.47 29.35 42.96
C LYS A 45 -13.64 28.45 41.71
N GLY A 46 -12.63 27.60 41.47
CA GLY A 46 -12.81 26.18 41.16
C GLY A 46 -12.96 25.77 39.69
N LEU A 47 -11.84 25.57 38.98
CA LEU A 47 -11.54 24.60 37.90
C LEU A 47 -10.29 25.13 37.15
N GLY A 48 -9.43 24.25 36.64
CA GLY A 48 -8.15 24.61 36.01
C GLY A 48 -8.27 25.32 34.67
N HIS A 49 -8.68 26.58 34.71
CA HIS A 49 -8.94 27.41 33.54
C HIS A 49 -7.68 28.15 33.09
N TRP A 50 -7.31 28.00 31.81
CA TRP A 50 -6.31 28.82 31.15
C TRP A 50 -6.99 29.78 30.18
N LEU A 51 -6.70 31.08 30.33
CA LEU A 51 -7.22 32.17 29.51
C LEU A 51 -6.06 32.78 28.70
N CYS A 52 -6.22 32.83 27.38
CA CYS A 52 -5.19 33.35 26.49
C CYS A 52 -5.30 34.88 26.32
N ASP A 53 -4.36 35.65 26.89
CA ASP A 53 -4.22 37.10 26.68
C ASP A 53 -3.43 37.46 25.41
N HIS A 54 -3.47 38.71 24.92
CA HIS A 54 -2.87 39.11 23.63
C HIS A 54 -1.36 38.77 23.50
N GLY A 55 -0.97 38.07 22.42
CA GLY A 55 0.43 37.92 21.99
C GLY A 55 0.62 36.82 20.93
N PRO A 56 1.65 36.92 20.07
CA PRO A 56 1.82 35.97 18.96
C PRO A 56 2.23 34.54 19.38
N LEU A 57 2.64 34.35 20.63
CA LEU A 57 3.04 33.08 21.25
C LEU A 57 2.75 33.15 22.75
N ASN A 58 1.63 32.60 23.20
CA ASN A 58 1.37 32.41 24.63
C ASN A 58 1.79 31.01 25.04
N SER A 59 2.81 30.93 25.89
CA SER A 59 3.27 29.67 26.47
C SER A 59 3.03 29.68 27.97
N GLN A 60 2.28 28.70 28.47
CA GLN A 60 2.16 28.42 29.89
C GLN A 60 3.09 27.25 30.23
N VAL A 61 4.09 27.49 31.08
CA VAL A 61 4.91 26.38 31.60
C VAL A 61 4.05 25.60 32.60
N LEU A 62 3.82 24.31 32.31
CA LEU A 62 2.98 23.43 33.14
C LEU A 62 3.75 22.74 34.26
N SER A 63 5.08 22.81 34.25
CA SER A 63 5.90 22.14 35.25
C SER A 63 7.10 22.98 35.71
N SER A 64 7.52 22.77 36.95
CA SER A 64 8.91 23.08 37.33
C SER A 64 9.89 22.27 36.47
N GLU A 65 11.16 22.62 36.53
CA GLU A 65 12.20 21.78 35.96
C GLU A 65 12.19 20.39 36.63
N PHE A 66 12.17 19.33 35.82
CA PHE A 66 12.25 17.96 36.28
C PHE A 66 13.34 17.20 35.54
N GLN A 67 13.94 16.24 36.22
CA GLN A 67 15.02 15.43 35.68
C GLN A 67 14.46 14.17 35.03
N LEU A 68 14.83 13.94 33.77
CA LEU A 68 14.59 12.68 33.09
C LEU A 68 15.89 11.90 33.01
N GLU A 69 15.86 10.68 33.52
CA GLU A 69 17.00 9.78 33.54
C GLU A 69 17.09 8.94 32.27
N LYS A 70 18.30 8.81 31.73
CA LYS A 70 18.60 7.83 30.70
C LYS A 70 18.25 6.42 31.19
N GLY A 71 17.66 5.60 30.32
CA GLY A 71 17.23 4.23 30.68
C GLY A 71 15.80 4.14 31.21
N TRP A 72 15.03 5.22 31.11
CA TRP A 72 13.61 5.25 31.47
C TRP A 72 12.79 5.80 30.31
N LEU A 73 11.60 5.24 30.10
CA LEU A 73 10.61 5.80 29.19
C LEU A 73 9.62 6.63 29.99
N TYR A 74 9.43 7.89 29.60
CA TYR A 74 8.47 8.79 30.22
C TYR A 74 7.31 9.02 29.27
N THR A 75 6.09 8.77 29.73
CA THR A 75 4.87 9.12 29.02
C THR A 75 4.22 10.28 29.74
N PHE A 76 3.98 11.35 29.01
CA PHE A 76 3.29 12.53 29.49
C PHE A 76 1.89 12.52 28.90
N ASP A 77 0.91 12.77 29.74
CA ASP A 77 -0.48 12.65 29.37
C ASP A 77 -1.30 13.75 30.03
N LEU A 78 -1.78 14.70 29.24
CA LEU A 78 -2.58 15.82 29.69
C LEU A 78 -4.00 15.71 29.14
N GLU A 79 -4.98 15.64 30.03
CA GLU A 79 -6.38 15.87 29.67
C GLU A 79 -6.65 17.37 29.54
N VAL A 80 -7.33 17.78 28.48
CA VAL A 80 -7.73 19.17 28.27
C VAL A 80 -9.09 19.25 27.60
N GLU A 81 -9.98 20.09 28.12
CA GLU A 81 -11.20 20.51 27.45
C GLU A 81 -10.91 21.82 26.71
N VAL A 82 -11.02 21.79 25.39
CA VAL A 82 -10.83 22.95 24.52
C VAL A 82 -12.21 23.55 24.26
N LEU A 83 -12.51 24.70 24.86
CA LEU A 83 -13.85 25.31 24.74
C LEU A 83 -14.02 26.08 23.43
N HIS A 84 -12.91 26.49 22.81
CA HIS A 84 -12.87 27.23 21.56
C HIS A 84 -11.80 26.64 20.64
N ALA A 85 -12.09 26.46 19.35
CA ALA A 85 -11.18 25.83 18.39
C ALA A 85 -9.87 26.63 18.27
N ALA A 86 -8.85 26.21 19.02
CA ALA A 86 -7.59 26.92 19.12
C ALA A 86 -6.42 25.92 19.23
N PRO A 87 -5.30 26.19 18.53
CA PRO A 87 -4.09 25.38 18.57
C PRO A 87 -3.47 25.39 19.95
N LEU A 88 -3.49 24.22 20.56
CA LEU A 88 -2.94 23.97 21.87
C LEU A 88 -1.93 22.84 21.75
N ALA A 89 -0.66 23.11 22.06
CA ALA A 89 0.40 22.12 22.02
C ALA A 89 1.00 21.87 23.41
N LEU A 90 0.95 20.63 23.89
CA LEU A 90 1.79 20.17 25.00
C LEU A 90 3.19 19.89 24.44
N VAL A 91 4.21 20.55 24.98
CA VAL A 91 5.60 20.42 24.53
C VAL A 91 6.54 20.06 25.68
N LEU A 92 7.55 19.25 25.38
CA LEU A 92 8.69 18.96 26.24
C LEU A 92 9.91 19.75 25.78
N ILE A 93 10.50 20.53 26.68
CA ILE A 93 11.64 21.42 26.38
C ILE A 93 12.82 21.02 27.27
N ARG A 94 14.04 21.00 26.73
CA ARG A 94 15.25 20.79 27.54
C ARG A 94 15.64 22.11 28.21
N SER A 95 15.87 22.09 29.52
CA SER A 95 16.10 23.31 30.31
C SER A 95 17.33 24.13 29.90
N GLN A 96 18.29 23.52 29.21
CA GLN A 96 19.51 24.18 28.75
C GLN A 96 19.30 25.02 27.48
N ASP A 97 18.17 24.84 26.79
CA ASP A 97 17.80 25.60 25.61
C ASP A 97 17.28 26.97 26.08
N GLN A 98 18.15 28.00 26.06
CA GLN A 98 17.87 29.34 26.61
C GLN A 98 16.78 30.15 25.86
N GLY A 99 16.05 29.54 24.93
CA GLY A 99 14.97 30.17 24.18
C GLY A 99 13.63 30.16 24.92
N SER A 100 12.72 31.08 24.57
CA SER A 100 11.33 31.00 25.02
C SER A 100 10.68 29.70 24.53
N ALA A 101 9.74 29.16 25.31
CA ALA A 101 8.96 28.00 24.91
C ALA A 101 8.32 28.14 23.52
N GLY A 102 8.03 29.36 23.04
CA GLY A 102 7.43 29.59 21.72
C GLY A 102 8.29 29.31 20.48
N ALA A 103 9.53 28.83 20.61
CA ALA A 103 10.41 28.52 19.48
C ALA A 103 10.45 27.00 19.20
N PRO A 104 9.84 26.51 18.10
CA PRO A 104 9.69 25.08 17.80
C PRO A 104 11.00 24.29 17.74
N GLU A 105 12.11 24.94 17.38
CA GLU A 105 13.44 24.34 17.35
C GLU A 105 13.95 23.84 18.71
N ASN A 106 13.34 24.29 19.81
CA ASN A 106 13.70 23.89 21.17
C ASN A 106 12.81 22.76 21.71
N TRP A 107 11.83 22.29 20.94
CA TRP A 107 10.90 21.25 21.36
C TRP A 107 11.52 19.87 21.15
N GLN A 108 11.71 19.14 22.24
CA GLN A 108 12.23 17.76 22.21
C GLN A 108 11.12 16.79 21.78
N ARG A 109 9.90 17.04 22.23
CA ARG A 109 8.67 16.38 21.81
C ARG A 109 7.49 17.33 21.95
N GLN A 110 6.44 17.08 21.18
CA GLN A 110 5.21 17.84 21.26
C GLN A 110 3.98 17.03 20.87
N ARG A 111 2.82 17.49 21.33
CA ARG A 111 1.51 17.02 20.90
C ARG A 111 0.53 18.18 20.87
N ALA A 112 -0.18 18.37 19.75
CA ALA A 112 -1.09 19.49 19.57
C ALA A 112 -2.54 19.05 19.34
N VAL A 113 -3.50 19.93 19.65
CA VAL A 113 -4.92 19.81 19.35
C VAL A 113 -5.50 21.16 18.93
N GLU A 114 -6.47 21.15 18.03
CA GLU A 114 -7.14 22.37 17.52
C GLU A 114 -8.67 22.31 17.56
N GLN A 115 -9.26 21.15 17.87
CA GLN A 115 -10.71 20.99 17.94
C GLN A 115 -11.25 21.41 19.30
N THR A 116 -12.51 21.85 19.34
CA THR A 116 -13.24 21.95 20.60
C THR A 116 -13.54 20.56 21.18
N GLY A 117 -13.83 20.49 22.48
CA GLY A 117 -14.18 19.25 23.17
C GLY A 117 -13.07 18.73 24.09
N HIS A 118 -13.28 17.52 24.60
CA HIS A 118 -12.33 16.85 25.50
C HIS A 118 -11.26 16.13 24.70
N HIS A 119 -9.99 16.40 25.02
CA HIS A 119 -8.82 15.89 24.34
C HIS A 119 -7.81 15.34 25.32
N ARG A 120 -7.04 14.35 24.85
CA ARG A 120 -5.93 13.74 25.57
C ARG A 120 -4.64 14.00 24.82
N LEU A 121 -3.83 14.92 25.32
CA LEU A 121 -2.54 15.30 24.77
C LEU A 121 -1.46 14.41 25.39
N ALA A 122 -1.16 13.29 24.73
CA ALA A 122 -0.15 12.33 25.21
C ALA A 122 1.03 12.16 24.24
N PHE A 123 2.24 12.07 24.79
CA PHE A 123 3.43 11.62 24.06
C PHE A 123 4.41 10.89 24.97
N SER A 124 5.23 10.01 24.38
CA SER A 124 6.32 9.35 25.08
C SER A 124 7.68 9.91 24.68
N TYR A 125 8.60 9.98 25.64
CA TYR A 125 9.98 10.43 25.44
C TYR A 125 10.95 9.57 26.25
N ALA A 126 11.94 9.01 25.57
CA ALA A 126 13.09 8.36 26.17
C ALA A 126 14.32 9.28 26.01
N PRO A 127 14.85 9.86 27.10
CA PRO A 127 16.00 10.76 27.01
C PRO A 127 17.25 10.00 26.54
N GLY A 128 17.93 10.54 25.53
CA GLY A 128 19.21 10.00 25.06
C GLY A 128 20.36 10.16 26.07
N GLU A 129 20.22 11.15 26.96
CA GLU A 129 21.13 11.45 28.06
C GLU A 129 20.30 11.96 29.25
N THR A 130 20.75 11.68 30.47
CA THR A 130 20.12 12.25 31.67
C THR A 130 20.16 13.78 31.60
N GLY A 131 19.02 14.42 31.77
CA GLY A 131 18.88 15.85 31.57
C GLY A 131 17.70 16.46 32.31
N ARG A 132 17.67 17.78 32.34
CA ARG A 132 16.60 18.58 32.94
C ARG A 132 15.65 19.09 31.87
N PHE A 133 14.36 18.99 32.11
CA PHE A 133 13.29 19.29 31.16
C PHE A 133 12.16 20.06 31.83
N ARG A 134 11.30 20.67 31.01
CA ARG A 134 10.06 21.32 31.41
C ARG A 134 8.95 20.94 30.44
N LEU A 135 7.72 20.85 30.94
CA LEU A 135 6.51 20.80 30.13
C LEU A 135 5.96 22.20 29.97
N ALA A 136 5.54 22.54 28.77
CA ALA A 136 4.82 23.75 28.50
C ALA A 136 3.61 23.46 27.62
N LEU A 137 2.55 24.21 27.82
CA LEU A 137 1.42 24.31 26.92
C LEU A 137 1.59 25.57 26.09
N ILE A 138 1.49 25.45 24.78
CA ILE A 138 1.77 26.55 23.86
C ILE A 138 0.59 26.73 22.93
N ASN A 139 0.13 27.98 22.86
CA ASN A 139 -0.69 28.44 21.75
C ASN A 139 0.23 29.00 20.67
N TYR A 140 0.32 28.30 19.52
CA TYR A 140 1.40 28.50 18.56
C TYR A 140 1.02 29.29 17.29
N PHE A 141 -0.19 29.87 17.22
CA PHE A 141 -0.57 30.79 16.15
C PHE A 141 -1.11 32.12 16.68
N GLY A 142 -0.37 33.19 16.38
CA GLY A 142 -0.54 34.53 16.95
C GLY A 142 -1.73 35.37 16.47
N SER A 143 -2.87 34.79 16.13
CA SER A 143 -4.02 35.55 15.64
C SER A 143 -5.35 34.96 16.09
N TYR A 144 -5.74 35.24 17.34
CA TYR A 144 -7.08 34.91 17.85
C TYR A 144 -7.71 36.07 18.60
N SER A 145 -9.05 36.04 18.61
CA SER A 145 -9.89 36.90 19.42
C SER A 145 -9.64 36.65 20.91
N ARG A 146 -9.54 37.75 21.67
CA ARG A 146 -9.41 37.79 23.12
C ARG A 146 -10.43 36.85 23.80
N GLY A 147 -9.98 35.97 24.72
CA GLY A 147 -10.87 35.16 25.56
C GLY A 147 -10.94 33.65 25.29
N SER A 148 -10.05 33.07 24.47
CA SER A 148 -9.99 31.60 24.33
C SER A 148 -9.69 30.93 25.68
N GLU A 149 -10.57 30.00 26.05
CA GLU A 149 -10.59 29.33 27.35
C GLU A 149 -10.35 27.83 27.21
N PHE A 150 -9.51 27.28 28.09
CA PHE A 150 -9.17 25.87 28.15
C PHE A 150 -9.32 25.37 29.58
N ARG A 151 -9.90 24.18 29.78
CA ARG A 151 -9.86 23.51 31.08
C ARG A 151 -8.82 22.41 31.08
N LEU A 152 -7.80 22.56 31.90
CA LEU A 152 -6.79 21.54 32.13
C LEU A 152 -7.36 20.50 33.12
N GLY A 153 -7.35 19.25 32.69
CA GLY A 153 -7.66 18.08 33.51
C GLY A 153 -6.42 17.54 34.20
N GLY A 154 -6.30 16.21 34.28
CA GLY A 154 -5.14 15.54 34.89
C GLY A 154 -3.91 15.59 33.98
N LEU A 155 -2.74 15.84 34.58
CA LEU A 155 -1.43 15.60 33.95
C LEU A 155 -0.77 14.41 34.64
N GLU A 156 -0.60 13.31 33.92
CA GLU A 156 0.11 12.12 34.40
C GLU A 156 1.48 12.01 33.72
N MET A 157 2.51 11.74 34.53
CA MET A 157 3.82 11.34 34.06
C MET A 157 4.07 9.90 34.49
N LEU A 158 3.91 8.97 33.55
CA LEU A 158 4.25 7.57 33.76
C LEU A 158 5.73 7.38 33.46
N SER A 159 6.42 6.64 34.32
CA SER A 159 7.80 6.23 34.08
C SER A 159 7.90 4.73 34.19
N ALA A 160 8.47 4.09 33.17
CA ALA A 160 8.77 2.67 33.18
C ALA A 160 10.29 2.49 33.11
N PRO A 161 10.89 1.67 34.02
CA PRO A 161 12.29 1.31 33.89
C PRO A 161 12.43 0.57 32.58
N TYR A 162 13.39 0.99 31.76
CA TYR A 162 13.59 0.41 30.47
C TYR A 162 15.06 0.04 30.34
N VAL A 163 15.35 -1.25 30.55
CA VAL A 163 16.69 -1.80 30.48
C VAL A 163 17.15 -1.79 29.02
N ALA A 164 17.72 -0.67 28.63
CA ALA A 164 18.70 -0.63 27.56
C ALA A 164 20.04 -0.86 28.22
N ASP A 165 20.47 -2.12 28.31
CA ASP A 165 21.90 -2.34 28.50
C ASP A 165 22.60 -1.82 27.24
N ASP A 166 23.10 -0.59 27.31
CA ASP A 166 23.86 0.01 26.21
C ASP A 166 25.13 -0.81 25.90
N SER A 167 25.56 -1.74 26.79
CA SER A 167 26.63 -2.70 26.48
C SER A 167 26.32 -3.56 25.25
N ILE A 168 25.04 -3.80 24.97
CA ILE A 168 24.57 -4.54 23.80
C ILE A 168 24.82 -3.73 22.50
N LEU A 169 24.97 -2.40 22.57
CA LEU A 169 25.26 -1.54 21.40
C LEU A 169 26.75 -1.54 21.01
N ASP A 170 27.64 -1.88 21.94
CA ASP A 170 29.09 -1.96 21.75
C ASP A 170 29.56 -3.38 21.41
N VAL A 171 28.70 -4.17 20.76
CA VAL A 171 29.10 -5.46 20.19
C VAL A 171 30.03 -5.19 19.01
N ASP A 172 31.25 -5.72 19.08
CA ASP A 172 32.19 -5.68 17.97
C ASP A 172 31.65 -6.53 16.81
N THR A 173 31.37 -5.87 15.70
CA THR A 173 30.79 -6.48 14.50
C THR A 173 31.76 -6.47 13.32
N TYR A 174 33.07 -6.51 13.59
CA TYR A 174 34.06 -6.65 12.53
C TYR A 174 34.38 -8.12 12.26
N LEU A 175 34.67 -8.47 11.00
CA LEU A 175 35.21 -9.79 10.69
C LEU A 175 36.64 -9.92 11.24
N PRO A 176 37.03 -11.07 11.81
CA PRO A 176 38.38 -11.30 12.33
C PRO A 176 39.49 -11.01 11.30
N THR A 177 39.20 -11.31 10.03
CA THR A 177 40.08 -11.13 8.87
C THR A 177 40.31 -9.67 8.48
N TRP A 178 39.56 -8.71 9.04
CA TRP A 178 39.70 -7.31 8.67
C TRP A 178 40.97 -6.68 9.26
N GLY A 179 41.79 -6.11 8.39
CA GLY A 179 42.92 -5.27 8.79
C GLY A 179 42.49 -3.92 9.41
N PRO A 180 43.44 -3.14 9.94
CA PRO A 180 43.16 -1.91 10.69
C PRO A 180 42.30 -0.88 9.94
N LEU A 181 42.51 -0.73 8.63
CA LEU A 181 41.77 0.22 7.79
C LEU A 181 40.28 -0.16 7.63
N LYS A 182 39.99 -1.42 7.34
CA LYS A 182 38.60 -1.93 7.24
C LYS A 182 37.86 -1.76 8.57
N ARG A 183 38.52 -2.12 9.69
CA ARG A 183 37.97 -1.92 11.04
C ARG A 183 37.75 -0.45 11.37
N TYR A 184 38.60 0.45 10.89
CA TYR A 184 38.41 1.89 11.05
C TYR A 184 37.18 2.39 10.27
N ILE A 185 37.05 2.02 8.99
CA ILE A 185 35.89 2.39 8.16
C ILE A 185 34.59 1.85 8.79
N HIS A 186 34.54 0.58 9.15
CA HIS A 186 33.37 -0.03 9.78
C HIS A 186 32.96 0.66 11.09
N ARG A 187 33.93 0.99 11.96
CA ARG A 187 33.65 1.78 13.18
C ARG A 187 33.08 3.16 12.87
N ARG A 188 33.47 3.79 11.75
CA ARG A 188 32.87 5.05 11.30
C ARG A 188 31.46 4.85 10.76
N CYS A 189 31.18 3.75 10.07
CA CYS A 189 29.82 3.37 9.64
C CYS A 189 28.88 3.23 10.84
N LYS A 190 29.27 2.48 11.87
CA LYS A 190 28.50 2.31 13.12
C LYS A 190 28.10 3.63 13.81
N ARG A 191 28.89 4.70 13.61
CA ARG A 191 28.70 6.00 14.28
C ARG A 191 27.96 7.04 13.43
N SER A 192 27.66 6.76 12.16
CA SER A 192 27.04 7.75 11.27
C SER A 192 26.21 7.08 10.18
N ARG A 193 24.87 7.24 10.25
CA ARG A 193 23.93 6.80 9.21
C ARG A 193 24.31 7.30 7.81
N LEU A 194 24.76 8.55 7.71
CA LEU A 194 25.15 9.18 6.45
C LEU A 194 26.40 8.51 5.85
N PHE A 195 27.41 8.29 6.68
CA PHE A 195 28.64 7.64 6.25
C PHE A 195 28.40 6.16 5.92
N ASN A 196 27.55 5.50 6.70
CA ASN A 196 27.12 4.13 6.44
C ASN A 196 26.43 4.01 5.06
N ALA A 197 25.47 4.89 4.76
CA ALA A 197 24.77 4.91 3.48
C ALA A 197 25.71 5.19 2.30
N PHE A 198 26.66 6.11 2.49
CA PHE A 198 27.70 6.38 1.50
C PHE A 198 28.56 5.14 1.22
N VAL A 199 29.03 4.45 2.27
CA VAL A 199 29.83 3.23 2.12
C VAL A 199 29.01 2.11 1.47
N ALA A 200 27.75 1.91 1.87
CA ALA A 200 26.86 0.92 1.27
C ALA A 200 26.66 1.18 -0.25
N GLY A 201 26.43 2.43 -0.64
CA GLY A 201 26.32 2.82 -2.05
C GLY A 201 27.60 2.58 -2.85
N MET A 202 28.76 2.83 -2.24
CA MET A 202 30.06 2.51 -2.87
C MET A 202 30.31 1.00 -2.97
N GLU A 203 29.94 0.24 -1.95
CA GLU A 203 30.08 -1.22 -1.93
C GLU A 203 29.22 -1.89 -2.98
N MET A 204 27.95 -1.47 -3.11
CA MET A 204 27.06 -1.91 -4.18
C MET A 204 27.65 -1.62 -5.56
N ARG A 205 28.13 -0.40 -5.80
CA ARG A 205 28.70 0.00 -7.10
C ARG A 205 29.95 -0.77 -7.48
N LEU A 206 30.78 -1.10 -6.48
CA LEU A 206 31.99 -1.88 -6.70
C LEU A 206 31.73 -3.40 -6.68
N GLY A 207 30.47 -3.83 -6.56
CA GLY A 207 30.11 -5.25 -6.47
C GLY A 207 30.77 -5.96 -5.30
N ARG A 208 31.01 -5.25 -4.18
CA ARG A 208 31.71 -5.82 -3.04
C ARG A 208 30.83 -6.86 -2.34
N GLU A 209 31.30 -8.10 -2.32
CA GLU A 209 30.65 -9.21 -1.62
C GLU A 209 30.75 -9.06 -0.10
N GLU A 210 31.90 -8.62 0.39
CA GLU A 210 32.12 -8.34 1.80
C GLU A 210 31.80 -6.88 2.12
N SER A 211 30.84 -6.67 3.03
CA SER A 211 30.31 -5.35 3.36
C SER A 211 30.87 -4.84 4.69
N LEU A 212 31.48 -3.67 4.64
CA LEU A 212 31.92 -2.87 5.80
C LEU A 212 30.76 -2.00 6.33
N SER A 213 29.78 -1.68 5.49
CA SER A 213 28.55 -1.02 5.92
C SER A 213 27.61 -1.99 6.64
N LEU A 214 26.64 -1.42 7.32
CA LEU A 214 25.58 -2.12 8.04
C LEU A 214 24.23 -1.84 7.38
N PRO A 215 23.23 -2.72 7.57
CA PRO A 215 21.89 -2.53 7.08
C PRO A 215 21.29 -1.19 7.50
N MET A 216 20.45 -0.68 6.60
CA MET A 216 19.70 0.55 6.70
C MET A 216 18.20 0.29 6.88
N TYR A 217 17.73 -0.89 6.46
CA TYR A 217 16.34 -1.30 6.50
C TYR A 217 16.25 -2.70 7.10
N LEU A 218 15.36 -2.87 8.07
CA LEU A 218 15.10 -4.18 8.65
C LEU A 218 13.60 -4.35 8.89
N ALA A 219 13.01 -5.46 8.46
CA ALA A 219 11.69 -5.91 8.87
C ALA A 219 11.80 -7.07 9.86
N LEU A 220 10.92 -7.12 10.85
CA LEU A 220 10.88 -8.15 11.89
C LEU A 220 9.48 -8.73 12.02
N CYS A 221 9.42 -10.08 12.06
CA CYS A 221 8.26 -10.88 12.38
C CYS A 221 8.44 -11.46 13.80
N PRO A 222 8.04 -10.73 14.85
CA PRO A 222 8.34 -11.13 16.22
C PRO A 222 7.46 -12.29 16.72
N THR A 223 6.34 -12.56 16.08
CA THR A 223 5.36 -13.58 16.48
C THR A 223 4.69 -14.21 15.26
N GLY A 224 4.47 -15.53 15.30
CA GLY A 224 3.71 -16.26 14.31
C GLY A 224 2.26 -16.47 14.76
N GLN A 225 1.93 -15.98 15.96
CA GLN A 225 0.58 -15.99 16.49
C GLN A 225 -0.23 -14.90 15.82
N CYS A 226 -1.44 -15.23 15.40
CA CYS A 226 -2.41 -14.29 14.85
C CYS A 226 -3.78 -14.59 15.44
N ASN A 227 -4.59 -13.56 15.63
CA ASN A 227 -6.00 -13.66 16.02
C ASN A 227 -6.97 -13.67 14.83
N ALA A 228 -6.46 -13.43 13.61
CA ALA A 228 -7.22 -13.50 12.36
C ALA A 228 -6.87 -14.78 11.57
N LEU A 229 -7.80 -15.23 10.74
CA LEU A 229 -7.66 -16.39 9.87
C LEU A 229 -8.06 -16.01 8.44
N CYS A 230 -7.39 -15.00 7.88
CA CYS A 230 -7.77 -14.44 6.59
C CYS A 230 -7.67 -15.51 5.47
N ASP A 231 -8.68 -15.55 4.60
CA ASP A 231 -8.76 -16.55 3.52
C ASP A 231 -7.60 -16.41 2.52
N PHE A 232 -7.08 -15.20 2.34
CA PHE A 232 -5.94 -14.89 1.48
C PHE A 232 -4.57 -14.99 2.18
N CYS A 233 -4.51 -15.37 3.46
CA CYS A 233 -3.26 -15.34 4.23
C CYS A 233 -2.27 -16.41 3.72
N SER A 234 -1.05 -15.99 3.38
CA SER A 234 0.02 -16.88 2.91
C SER A 234 0.40 -17.99 3.91
N VAL A 235 0.18 -17.77 5.22
CA VAL A 235 0.43 -18.75 6.29
C VAL A 235 -0.70 -19.79 6.37
N THR A 236 -1.96 -19.32 6.31
CA THR A 236 -3.16 -20.16 6.38
C THR A 236 -3.30 -21.03 5.13
N ILE A 237 -3.12 -20.43 3.94
CA ILE A 237 -3.19 -21.12 2.64
C ILE A 237 -2.21 -22.28 2.55
N LYS A 238 -0.97 -22.10 3.05
CA LYS A 238 0.05 -23.17 3.05
C LYS A 238 -0.25 -24.30 4.04
N ARG A 239 -1.41 -24.28 4.74
CA ARG A 239 -1.83 -25.24 5.76
C ARG A 239 -0.79 -25.46 6.87
N THR A 240 0.14 -24.51 7.05
CA THR A 240 1.14 -24.55 8.12
C THR A 240 0.55 -24.26 9.50
N GLY A 241 -0.66 -23.67 9.52
CA GLY A 241 -1.37 -23.28 10.73
C GLY A 241 -0.73 -22.07 11.42
N ILE A 242 -1.48 -21.43 12.33
CA ILE A 242 -0.95 -20.35 13.16
C ILE A 242 0.19 -20.90 14.02
N ILE A 243 1.41 -20.36 13.85
CA ILE A 243 2.58 -20.80 14.60
C ILE A 243 2.52 -20.18 15.99
N LYS A 244 2.33 -21.00 17.01
CA LYS A 244 2.26 -20.55 18.42
C LYS A 244 3.62 -20.23 19.04
N LYS A 245 4.52 -19.58 18.30
CA LYS A 245 5.87 -19.19 18.76
C LYS A 245 6.08 -17.69 18.61
N GLN A 246 6.89 -17.15 19.52
CA GLN A 246 7.36 -15.77 19.49
C GLN A 246 8.88 -15.78 19.58
N LEU A 247 9.54 -14.83 18.93
CA LEU A 247 10.99 -14.67 19.05
C LEU A 247 11.35 -14.20 20.47
N PRO A 248 12.31 -14.84 21.15
CA PRO A 248 12.83 -14.34 22.42
C PRO A 248 13.36 -12.92 22.28
N PHE A 249 12.88 -12.01 23.14
CA PHE A 249 13.20 -10.59 23.02
C PHE A 249 14.70 -10.29 23.14
N ASP A 250 15.44 -11.03 23.99
CA ASP A 250 16.90 -10.89 24.13
C ASP A 250 17.65 -11.20 22.83
N LYS A 251 17.18 -12.20 22.07
CA LYS A 251 17.74 -12.57 20.76
C LYS A 251 17.47 -11.48 19.73
N VAL A 252 16.25 -10.96 19.67
CA VAL A 252 15.89 -9.84 18.79
C VAL A 252 16.75 -8.62 19.12
N GLN A 253 16.85 -8.25 20.40
CA GLN A 253 17.64 -7.11 20.86
C GLN A 253 19.12 -7.25 20.48
N ARG A 254 19.75 -8.40 20.75
CA ARG A 254 21.16 -8.66 20.38
C ARG A 254 21.37 -8.56 18.87
N PHE A 255 20.43 -9.07 18.08
CA PHE A 255 20.55 -9.07 16.63
C PHE A 255 20.43 -7.67 16.01
N ILE A 256 19.49 -6.85 16.48
CA ILE A 256 19.29 -5.48 15.94
C ILE A 256 20.28 -4.46 16.51
N ALA A 257 20.95 -4.77 17.63
CA ALA A 257 21.82 -3.81 18.30
C ALA A 257 22.90 -3.17 17.42
N PRO A 258 23.59 -3.91 16.53
CA PRO A 258 24.57 -3.32 15.62
C PRO A 258 23.96 -2.27 14.69
N THR A 259 22.67 -2.38 14.37
CA THR A 259 21.99 -1.54 13.37
C THR A 259 21.27 -0.34 13.96
N LEU A 260 21.08 -0.24 15.28
CA LEU A 260 20.30 0.85 15.89
C LEU A 260 20.81 2.26 15.54
N ASN A 261 22.11 2.42 15.33
CA ASN A 261 22.72 3.69 14.91
C ASN A 261 22.83 3.87 13.37
N THR A 262 22.56 2.84 12.58
CA THR A 262 22.72 2.86 11.11
C THR A 262 21.41 2.74 10.35
N ALA A 263 20.42 2.05 10.92
CA ALA A 263 19.10 1.87 10.35
C ALA A 263 18.37 3.21 10.23
N TYR A 264 17.74 3.41 9.08
CA TYR A 264 16.80 4.49 8.83
C TYR A 264 15.36 4.06 9.12
N MET A 265 15.04 2.79 8.90
CA MET A 265 13.69 2.26 9.05
C MET A 265 13.69 0.85 9.64
N TYR A 266 12.79 0.62 10.60
CA TYR A 266 12.42 -0.71 11.06
C TYR A 266 10.95 -1.00 10.73
N GLY A 267 10.67 -2.17 10.15
CA GLY A 267 9.34 -2.70 9.96
C GLY A 267 9.00 -3.72 11.05
N VAL A 268 7.79 -3.62 11.59
CA VAL A 268 7.21 -4.65 12.46
C VAL A 268 6.00 -5.23 11.72
N GLU A 269 6.18 -6.42 11.16
CA GLU A 269 5.25 -7.01 10.17
C GLU A 269 5.44 -8.54 9.99
N GLY A 270 4.60 -9.17 9.18
CA GLY A 270 4.78 -10.54 8.68
C GLY A 270 4.10 -11.63 9.52
N ASN A 271 3.75 -12.75 8.85
CA ASN A 271 3.32 -14.11 9.27
C ASN A 271 2.58 -14.33 10.64
N GLY A 272 2.10 -13.28 11.28
CA GLY A 272 1.41 -13.22 12.55
C GLY A 272 0.85 -11.80 12.80
N GLU A 273 0.31 -11.56 13.98
CA GLU A 273 -0.17 -10.25 14.42
C GLU A 273 0.81 -9.65 15.44
N PRO A 274 1.58 -8.60 15.08
CA PRO A 274 2.62 -8.09 15.97
C PRO A 274 2.13 -7.57 17.31
N THR A 275 0.88 -7.08 17.40
CA THR A 275 0.31 -6.59 18.67
C THR A 275 0.10 -7.69 19.72
N ILE A 276 0.17 -8.98 19.33
CA ILE A 276 0.14 -10.14 20.25
C ILE A 276 1.51 -10.38 20.90
N TYR A 277 2.58 -9.83 20.35
CA TYR A 277 3.93 -10.07 20.87
C TYR A 277 4.05 -9.57 22.31
N LYS A 278 4.52 -10.42 23.23
CA LYS A 278 4.52 -10.12 24.67
C LYS A 278 5.34 -8.86 24.99
N GLU A 279 6.44 -8.67 24.27
CA GLU A 279 7.35 -7.54 24.41
C GLU A 279 7.10 -6.44 23.35
N PHE A 280 5.90 -6.36 22.75
CA PHE A 280 5.58 -5.41 21.68
C PHE A 280 5.94 -3.96 22.02
N ASN A 281 5.50 -3.46 23.18
CA ASN A 281 5.81 -2.09 23.60
C ASN A 281 7.32 -1.89 23.78
N SER A 282 8.00 -2.85 24.41
CA SER A 282 9.46 -2.80 24.60
C SER A 282 10.21 -2.85 23.27
N LEU A 283 9.71 -3.59 22.28
CA LEU A 283 10.25 -3.64 20.93
C LEU A 283 10.14 -2.28 20.24
N LEU A 284 8.94 -1.67 20.18
CA LEU A 284 8.75 -0.37 19.54
C LEU A 284 9.67 0.70 20.15
N VAL A 285 9.78 0.74 21.47
CA VAL A 285 10.69 1.67 22.18
C VAL A 285 12.14 1.40 21.81
N THR A 286 12.54 0.12 21.69
CA THR A 286 13.90 -0.26 21.29
C THR A 286 14.26 0.27 19.90
N LEU A 287 13.35 0.13 18.93
CA LEU A 287 13.58 0.55 17.54
C LEU A 287 13.72 2.08 17.40
N GLN A 288 13.17 2.85 18.34
CA GLN A 288 13.17 4.31 18.32
C GLN A 288 14.38 4.97 19.01
N LYS A 289 15.16 4.22 19.80
CA LYS A 289 16.26 4.71 20.69
C LYS A 289 17.22 5.74 20.10
N LYS A 290 17.46 5.69 18.79
CA LYS A 290 18.46 6.51 18.09
C LYS A 290 17.86 7.34 16.95
N GLY A 291 16.55 7.48 16.91
CA GLY A 291 15.85 8.25 15.87
C GLY A 291 15.82 7.54 14.52
N ALA A 292 15.76 6.20 14.51
CA ALA A 292 15.32 5.46 13.34
C ALA A 292 13.78 5.57 13.25
N SER A 293 13.26 5.68 12.03
CA SER A 293 11.81 5.58 11.80
C SER A 293 11.37 4.13 11.97
N SER A 294 10.10 3.93 12.28
CA SER A 294 9.53 2.58 12.32
C SER A 294 8.13 2.57 11.74
N TYR A 295 7.73 1.47 11.12
CA TYR A 295 6.36 1.24 10.66
C TYR A 295 5.80 -0.06 11.22
N LEU A 296 4.47 -0.11 11.30
CA LEU A 296 3.71 -1.28 11.76
C LEU A 296 2.71 -1.72 10.69
N ILE A 297 2.60 -3.02 10.45
CA ILE A 297 1.47 -3.63 9.75
C ILE A 297 0.68 -4.47 10.77
N THR A 298 -0.62 -4.25 10.88
CA THR A 298 -1.48 -4.87 11.89
C THR A 298 -2.92 -5.02 11.39
N ASN A 299 -3.65 -6.00 11.92
CA ASN A 299 -5.12 -6.07 11.77
C ASN A 299 -5.84 -5.09 12.73
N GLY A 300 -5.15 -4.56 13.73
CA GLY A 300 -5.63 -3.51 14.64
C GLY A 300 -6.59 -3.98 15.74
N ALA A 301 -7.01 -5.25 15.77
CA ALA A 301 -8.09 -5.70 16.65
C ALA A 301 -7.68 -5.80 18.13
N LEU A 302 -6.38 -5.91 18.40
CA LEU A 302 -5.82 -6.09 19.75
C LEU A 302 -5.03 -4.86 20.24
N ILE A 303 -5.18 -3.72 19.57
CA ILE A 303 -4.61 -2.47 20.07
C ILE A 303 -5.42 -2.02 21.28
N GLU A 304 -4.72 -1.85 22.40
CA GLU A 304 -5.27 -1.30 23.64
C GLU A 304 -4.98 0.21 23.74
N PRO A 305 -5.83 1.00 24.43
CA PRO A 305 -5.68 2.45 24.54
C PRO A 305 -4.30 2.90 25.05
N GLU A 306 -3.69 2.13 25.95
CA GLU A 306 -2.38 2.43 26.55
C GLU A 306 -1.24 2.32 25.53
N GLN A 307 -1.45 1.63 24.41
CA GLN A 307 -0.46 1.46 23.35
C GLN A 307 -0.50 2.62 22.34
N ILE A 308 -1.60 3.38 22.28
CA ILE A 308 -1.78 4.48 21.33
C ILE A 308 -0.63 5.49 21.39
N PRO A 309 -0.13 5.95 22.56
CA PRO A 309 1.04 6.83 22.63
C PRO A 309 2.30 6.27 21.95
N HIS A 310 2.52 4.95 21.99
CA HIS A 310 3.65 4.32 21.28
C HIS A 310 3.39 4.28 19.77
N LEU A 311 2.17 3.98 19.34
CA LEU A 311 1.79 3.97 17.92
C LEU A 311 1.93 5.36 17.28
N LEU A 312 1.61 6.41 18.03
CA LEU A 312 1.72 7.81 17.59
C LEU A 312 3.16 8.28 17.35
N SER A 313 4.15 7.53 17.82
CA SER A 313 5.56 7.81 17.59
C SER A 313 6.14 7.09 16.36
N LEU A 314 5.34 6.27 15.68
CA LEU A 314 5.71 5.58 14.46
C LEU A 314 5.69 6.53 13.25
N GLN A 315 6.44 6.16 12.21
CA GLN A 315 6.41 6.85 10.93
C GLN A 315 5.13 6.55 10.15
N SER A 316 4.69 5.29 10.17
CA SER A 316 3.44 4.86 9.55
C SER A 316 2.85 3.63 10.20
N ILE A 317 1.53 3.48 10.05
CA ILE A 317 0.77 2.31 10.50
C ILE A 317 -0.12 1.87 9.34
N THR A 318 -0.06 0.59 8.98
CA THR A 318 -0.94 -0.02 7.98
C THR A 318 -1.92 -0.96 8.65
N PHE A 319 -3.21 -0.65 8.51
CA PHE A 319 -4.31 -1.48 8.96
C PHE A 319 -4.80 -2.39 7.82
N SER A 320 -4.73 -3.70 8.02
CA SER A 320 -5.30 -4.69 7.10
C SER A 320 -6.82 -4.77 7.33
N LEU A 321 -7.60 -3.92 6.65
CA LEU A 321 -9.05 -3.78 6.88
C LEU A 321 -9.89 -4.61 5.89
N ASN A 322 -9.59 -4.59 4.60
CA ASN A 322 -10.14 -5.51 3.57
C ASN A 322 -11.68 -5.58 3.44
N ALA A 323 -12.43 -4.61 3.97
CA ALA A 323 -13.90 -4.55 3.86
C ALA A 323 -14.40 -3.15 4.23
N ALA A 324 -15.53 -2.74 3.64
CA ALA A 324 -16.30 -1.56 4.04
C ALA A 324 -17.31 -1.88 5.16
N THR A 325 -17.70 -3.15 5.28
CA THR A 325 -18.72 -3.60 6.25
C THR A 325 -18.16 -4.60 7.28
N ALA A 326 -18.81 -4.68 8.44
CA ALA A 326 -18.45 -5.63 9.49
C ALA A 326 -18.70 -7.09 9.09
N GLU A 327 -19.71 -7.34 8.25
CA GLU A 327 -20.05 -8.67 7.73
C GLU A 327 -18.95 -9.17 6.78
N THR A 328 -18.62 -8.38 5.76
CA THR A 328 -17.55 -8.72 4.82
C THR A 328 -16.19 -8.81 5.51
N HIS A 329 -15.92 -7.94 6.49
CA HIS A 329 -14.70 -8.06 7.31
C HIS A 329 -14.64 -9.39 8.05
N ARG A 330 -15.74 -9.80 8.69
CA ARG A 330 -15.82 -11.08 9.40
C ARG A 330 -15.64 -12.24 8.45
N GLU A 331 -16.16 -12.16 7.24
CA GLU A 331 -16.01 -13.25 6.28
C GLU A 331 -14.59 -13.31 5.72
N VAL A 332 -14.01 -12.19 5.30
CA VAL A 332 -12.70 -12.16 4.63
C VAL A 332 -11.53 -12.33 5.61
N MET A 333 -11.61 -11.71 6.79
CA MET A 333 -10.55 -11.74 7.81
C MET A 333 -10.78 -12.82 8.89
N LYS A 334 -11.99 -13.41 8.95
CA LYS A 334 -12.45 -14.28 10.04
C LYS A 334 -12.29 -13.62 11.42
N LEU A 335 -12.58 -12.31 11.47
CA LEU A 335 -12.35 -11.44 12.63
C LEU A 335 -13.58 -10.57 12.91
N LYS A 336 -14.06 -10.53 14.17
CA LYS A 336 -15.34 -9.89 14.53
C LYS A 336 -15.18 -8.42 14.97
N GLU A 337 -13.95 -7.97 15.19
CA GLU A 337 -13.61 -6.70 15.83
C GLU A 337 -13.65 -5.47 14.90
N PHE A 338 -14.37 -5.51 13.77
CA PHE A 338 -14.43 -4.42 12.79
C PHE A 338 -14.70 -3.05 13.42
N ASP A 339 -15.73 -2.93 14.26
CA ASP A 339 -16.07 -1.66 14.92
C ASP A 339 -14.99 -1.18 15.87
N ARG A 340 -14.29 -2.10 16.54
CA ARG A 340 -13.18 -1.76 17.43
C ARG A 340 -11.98 -1.25 16.63
N VAL A 341 -11.65 -1.92 15.53
CA VAL A 341 -10.55 -1.53 14.62
C VAL A 341 -10.82 -0.14 14.06
N THR A 342 -12.01 0.11 13.51
CA THR A 342 -12.37 1.41 12.92
C THR A 342 -12.40 2.54 13.95
N ARG A 343 -12.87 2.30 15.17
CA ARG A 343 -12.74 3.26 16.29
C ARG A 343 -11.28 3.55 16.65
N THR A 344 -10.43 2.54 16.65
CA THR A 344 -9.00 2.70 16.95
C THR A 344 -8.30 3.53 15.87
N ILE A 345 -8.60 3.27 14.59
CA ILE A 345 -8.08 4.07 13.46
C ILE A 345 -8.48 5.54 13.63
N ARG A 346 -9.77 5.81 13.85
CA ARG A 346 -10.25 7.19 14.09
C ARG A 346 -9.53 7.85 15.26
N THR A 347 -9.37 7.12 16.37
CA THR A 347 -8.66 7.63 17.56
C THR A 347 -7.21 8.00 17.25
N ILE A 348 -6.49 7.16 16.50
CA ILE A 348 -5.10 7.44 16.11
C ILE A 348 -5.03 8.67 15.19
N VAL A 349 -5.91 8.75 14.19
CA VAL A 349 -5.98 9.88 13.26
C VAL A 349 -6.32 11.19 13.99
N ASP A 350 -7.29 11.14 14.90
CA ASP A 350 -7.76 12.31 15.66
C ASP A 350 -6.70 12.79 16.63
N GLN A 351 -6.12 11.86 17.40
CA GLN A 351 -5.09 12.24 18.34
C GLN A 351 -3.88 12.78 17.59
N ARG A 352 -3.50 12.23 16.42
CA ARG A 352 -2.33 12.69 15.63
C ARG A 352 -2.36 14.20 15.33
N ALA A 353 -3.56 14.76 15.14
CA ALA A 353 -3.77 16.15 14.76
C ALA A 353 -2.93 16.53 13.51
N TRP A 354 -2.18 17.64 13.56
CA TRP A 354 -1.35 18.20 12.47
C TRP A 354 -0.06 17.46 12.19
N SER A 355 0.29 16.46 13.00
CA SER A 355 1.47 15.67 12.69
C SER A 355 1.22 14.88 11.40
N ASP A 356 2.17 14.89 10.47
CA ASP A 356 2.14 13.98 9.31
C ASP A 356 2.49 12.53 9.72
N THR A 357 2.82 12.29 11.00
CA THR A 357 3.24 11.00 11.55
C THR A 357 2.43 10.58 12.78
N PRO A 358 1.97 9.31 12.87
CA PRO A 358 2.13 8.27 11.86
C PRO A 358 1.26 8.54 10.64
N CYS A 359 1.78 8.31 9.45
CA CYS A 359 0.97 8.22 8.24
C CYS A 359 0.14 6.93 8.33
N VAL A 360 -1.19 7.05 8.32
CA VAL A 360 -2.12 5.93 8.52
C VAL A 360 -2.58 5.42 7.17
N PHE A 361 -2.37 4.12 6.95
CA PHE A 361 -2.76 3.40 5.75
C PHE A 361 -3.87 2.41 6.09
N VAL A 362 -4.81 2.21 5.19
CA VAL A 362 -5.64 0.99 5.16
C VAL A 362 -5.35 0.20 3.91
N SER A 363 -5.33 -1.12 4.05
CA SER A 363 -5.13 -2.05 2.95
C SER A 363 -6.45 -2.75 2.60
N PHE A 364 -6.67 -2.95 1.31
CA PHE A 364 -7.77 -3.69 0.72
C PHE A 364 -7.22 -4.69 -0.30
N VAL A 365 -7.11 -5.95 0.11
CA VAL A 365 -6.82 -7.07 -0.79
C VAL A 365 -8.11 -7.46 -1.48
N VAL A 366 -8.14 -7.34 -2.80
CA VAL A 366 -9.32 -7.63 -3.61
C VAL A 366 -9.55 -9.15 -3.62
N HIS A 367 -10.74 -9.53 -3.17
CA HIS A 367 -11.22 -10.88 -2.91
C HIS A 367 -12.61 -11.06 -3.53
N ALA A 368 -12.98 -12.28 -3.93
CA ALA A 368 -14.29 -12.57 -4.52
C ALA A 368 -15.47 -12.07 -3.65
N THR A 369 -15.32 -12.14 -2.32
CA THR A 369 -16.33 -11.67 -1.37
C THR A 369 -16.37 -10.16 -1.17
N ASN A 370 -15.28 -9.42 -1.36
CA ASN A 370 -15.25 -7.97 -1.05
C ASN A 370 -15.15 -7.07 -2.30
N VAL A 371 -14.80 -7.61 -3.47
CA VAL A 371 -14.49 -6.82 -4.68
C VAL A 371 -15.56 -5.81 -5.05
N HIS A 372 -16.83 -6.17 -4.80
CA HIS A 372 -17.95 -5.27 -5.02
C HIS A 372 -17.91 -4.06 -4.08
N GLU A 373 -17.49 -4.17 -2.82
CA GLU A 373 -17.46 -3.06 -1.86
C GLU A 373 -16.43 -1.97 -2.19
N LEU A 374 -15.60 -2.08 -3.23
CA LEU A 374 -14.45 -1.19 -3.43
C LEU A 374 -14.80 0.30 -3.39
N GLN A 375 -15.87 0.73 -4.08
CA GLN A 375 -16.30 2.14 -4.08
C GLN A 375 -16.73 2.61 -2.68
N GLU A 376 -17.50 1.79 -1.96
CA GLU A 376 -17.94 2.07 -0.59
C GLU A 376 -16.75 2.08 0.37
N PHE A 377 -15.78 1.19 0.18
CA PHE A 377 -14.54 1.16 0.95
C PHE A 377 -13.70 2.42 0.75
N LEU A 378 -13.59 2.93 -0.49
CA LEU A 378 -12.89 4.18 -0.77
C LEU A 378 -13.55 5.34 -0.02
N GLN A 379 -14.87 5.47 -0.12
CA GLN A 379 -15.64 6.48 0.59
C GLN A 379 -15.47 6.36 2.10
N PHE A 380 -15.66 5.15 2.65
CA PHE A 380 -15.54 4.86 4.07
C PHE A 380 -14.14 5.18 4.61
N ALA A 381 -13.09 4.75 3.92
CA ALA A 381 -11.72 4.97 4.35
C ALA A 381 -11.32 6.46 4.28
N GLU A 382 -11.70 7.16 3.21
CA GLU A 382 -11.33 8.57 3.01
C GLU A 382 -12.15 9.51 3.89
N TYR A 383 -13.46 9.33 3.96
CA TYR A 383 -14.38 10.26 4.62
C TYR A 383 -14.68 9.88 6.09
N ASP A 384 -14.88 8.59 6.39
CA ASP A 384 -15.25 8.17 7.74
C ASP A 384 -14.04 7.83 8.61
N LEU A 385 -13.02 7.17 8.05
CA LEU A 385 -11.77 6.85 8.77
C LEU A 385 -10.71 7.95 8.66
N ARG A 386 -10.76 8.76 7.61
CA ARG A 386 -9.88 9.92 7.40
C ARG A 386 -8.40 9.56 7.31
N VAL A 387 -8.11 8.40 6.72
CA VAL A 387 -6.74 7.91 6.59
C VAL A 387 -5.92 8.70 5.57
N ASN A 388 -4.61 8.55 5.58
CA ASN A 388 -3.73 9.23 4.62
C ASN A 388 -3.65 8.49 3.30
N VAL A 389 -3.65 7.16 3.35
CA VAL A 389 -3.41 6.32 2.18
C VAL A 389 -4.35 5.13 2.16
N ILE A 390 -4.95 4.87 1.02
CA ILE A 390 -5.76 3.68 0.76
C ILE A 390 -4.99 2.82 -0.23
N MET A 391 -4.57 1.63 0.19
CA MET A 391 -3.85 0.68 -0.67
C MET A 391 -4.79 -0.40 -1.18
N ILE A 392 -5.08 -0.38 -2.47
CA ILE A 392 -5.83 -1.45 -3.13
C ILE A 392 -4.82 -2.42 -3.74
N ARG A 393 -4.89 -3.68 -3.32
CA ARG A 393 -3.94 -4.72 -3.72
C ARG A 393 -4.69 -5.83 -4.44
N PRO A 394 -4.18 -6.32 -5.59
CA PRO A 394 -4.69 -7.56 -6.14
C PRO A 394 -4.40 -8.70 -5.15
N LEU A 395 -5.17 -9.78 -5.25
CA LEU A 395 -4.72 -11.06 -4.75
C LEU A 395 -3.50 -11.45 -5.59
N SER A 396 -2.31 -11.07 -5.13
CA SER A 396 -1.07 -11.44 -5.81
C SER A 396 -0.99 -12.96 -5.87
N GLU A 397 -0.52 -13.52 -6.99
CA GLU A 397 0.24 -14.77 -6.96
C GLU A 397 1.31 -14.59 -5.88
N LEU A 398 1.04 -15.11 -4.69
CA LEU A 398 1.95 -15.12 -3.57
C LEU A 398 3.08 -16.09 -3.96
N GLY A 399 3.98 -15.60 -4.82
CA GLY A 399 5.02 -16.35 -5.49
C GLY A 399 4.48 -17.35 -6.52
N ALA A 400 5.21 -17.51 -7.61
CA ALA A 400 5.09 -18.61 -8.56
C ALA A 400 5.29 -20.03 -7.94
N ASP A 401 5.22 -20.15 -6.62
CA ASP A 401 5.47 -21.37 -5.84
C ASP A 401 4.37 -21.70 -4.83
N LEU A 402 3.31 -20.89 -4.73
CA LEU A 402 2.07 -21.39 -4.17
C LEU A 402 1.39 -22.24 -5.23
N GLY A 403 0.80 -23.36 -4.81
CA GLY A 403 0.08 -24.28 -5.68
C GLY A 403 -0.78 -23.56 -6.72
N ALA A 404 -0.94 -24.21 -7.85
CA ALA A 404 -1.64 -23.67 -8.99
C ALA A 404 -3.02 -23.09 -8.58
N VAL A 405 -3.50 -22.11 -9.34
CA VAL A 405 -4.72 -21.28 -9.10
C VAL A 405 -5.91 -22.05 -8.53
N GLU A 406 -5.96 -23.37 -8.77
CA GLU A 406 -6.79 -24.40 -8.15
C GLU A 406 -7.02 -24.25 -6.63
N ASP A 407 -5.98 -24.08 -5.81
CA ASP A 407 -6.12 -24.06 -4.34
C ASP A 407 -6.80 -22.77 -3.81
N LEU A 408 -6.89 -21.72 -4.65
CA LEU A 408 -7.42 -20.40 -4.29
C LEU A 408 -8.62 -19.98 -5.16
N ARG A 409 -9.18 -20.90 -5.96
CA ARG A 409 -10.27 -20.58 -6.90
C ARG A 409 -11.42 -19.84 -6.21
N GLU A 410 -11.82 -20.23 -5.01
CA GLU A 410 -12.97 -19.63 -4.32
C GLU A 410 -12.76 -18.15 -3.95
N ILE A 411 -11.52 -17.77 -3.65
CA ILE A 411 -11.15 -16.45 -3.13
C ILE A 411 -10.76 -15.45 -4.22
N VAL A 412 -10.36 -15.95 -5.40
CA VAL A 412 -9.99 -15.13 -6.56
C VAL A 412 -11.26 -14.50 -7.16
N PRO A 413 -11.35 -13.17 -7.36
CA PRO A 413 -12.54 -12.54 -7.94
C PRO A 413 -12.69 -12.87 -9.44
N TYR A 414 -13.92 -12.77 -9.95
CA TYR A 414 -14.18 -12.92 -11.37
C TYR A 414 -13.72 -11.71 -12.20
N GLU A 415 -13.46 -11.90 -13.49
CA GLU A 415 -12.97 -10.88 -14.41
C GLU A 415 -13.95 -9.71 -14.54
N SER A 416 -15.25 -10.00 -14.68
CA SER A 416 -16.31 -8.98 -14.63
C SER A 416 -16.29 -8.20 -13.32
N GLN A 417 -16.11 -8.86 -12.18
CA GLN A 417 -16.09 -8.21 -10.87
C GLN A 417 -14.87 -7.30 -10.69
N VAL A 418 -13.69 -7.73 -11.15
CA VAL A 418 -12.48 -6.90 -11.11
C VAL A 418 -12.62 -5.68 -12.01
N ASN A 419 -13.13 -5.88 -13.23
CA ASN A 419 -13.41 -4.79 -14.15
C ASN A 419 -14.43 -3.80 -13.58
N ASP A 420 -15.49 -4.30 -12.93
CA ASP A 420 -16.47 -3.46 -12.24
C ASP A 420 -15.81 -2.66 -11.11
N ALA A 421 -14.97 -3.30 -10.29
CA ALA A 421 -14.28 -2.63 -9.19
C ALA A 421 -13.32 -1.53 -9.70
N LEU A 422 -12.57 -1.79 -10.78
CA LEU A 422 -11.69 -0.81 -11.39
C LEU A 422 -12.47 0.39 -11.96
N ASP A 423 -13.62 0.14 -12.59
CA ASP A 423 -14.53 1.20 -13.01
C ASP A 423 -15.06 2.00 -11.82
N ALA A 424 -15.46 1.32 -10.75
CA ALA A 424 -15.95 1.96 -9.52
C ALA A 424 -14.90 2.88 -8.89
N ALA A 425 -13.65 2.42 -8.84
CA ALA A 425 -12.54 3.22 -8.34
C ALA A 425 -12.28 4.44 -9.24
N ARG A 426 -12.36 4.29 -10.57
CA ARG A 426 -12.22 5.40 -11.51
C ARG A 426 -13.35 6.42 -11.36
N GLU A 427 -14.60 5.97 -11.32
CA GLU A 427 -15.77 6.84 -11.12
C GLU A 427 -15.67 7.61 -9.80
N TYR A 428 -15.21 6.95 -8.73
CA TYR A 428 -14.95 7.60 -7.46
C TYR A 428 -13.87 8.68 -7.55
N LEU A 429 -12.75 8.41 -8.23
CA LEU A 429 -11.67 9.38 -8.42
C LEU A 429 -12.07 10.58 -9.29
N GLU A 430 -13.02 10.39 -10.21
CA GLU A 430 -13.53 11.44 -11.09
C GLU A 430 -14.63 12.29 -10.43
N ASP A 431 -15.59 11.65 -9.76
CA ASP A 431 -16.82 12.30 -9.29
C ASP A 431 -16.71 12.84 -7.86
N VAL A 432 -15.88 12.22 -7.02
CA VAL A 432 -15.81 12.56 -5.60
C VAL A 432 -14.67 13.54 -5.37
N PRO A 433 -14.96 14.74 -4.84
CA PRO A 433 -13.93 15.68 -4.45
C PRO A 433 -12.91 14.99 -3.53
N ARG A 434 -11.62 15.17 -3.78
CA ARG A 434 -10.60 14.60 -2.90
C ARG A 434 -10.68 15.27 -1.55
N ARG A 435 -10.73 14.47 -0.49
CA ARG A 435 -10.74 15.01 0.86
C ARG A 435 -9.35 15.50 1.21
N ARG A 436 -9.26 16.78 1.56
CA ARG A 436 -8.09 17.30 2.27
C ARG A 436 -8.01 16.62 3.64
N ILE A 437 -6.93 15.92 3.91
CA ILE A 437 -6.73 15.27 5.19
C ILE A 437 -6.74 16.39 6.25
N PRO A 438 -7.61 16.30 7.27
CA PRO A 438 -7.64 17.30 8.32
C PRO A 438 -6.22 17.53 8.83
N TYR A 439 -5.84 18.79 8.99
CA TYR A 439 -4.59 19.17 9.61
C TYR A 439 -3.32 18.98 8.77
N THR A 440 -3.45 18.64 7.48
CA THR A 440 -2.30 18.55 6.56
C THR A 440 -2.61 19.28 5.25
N ASN A 441 -1.57 19.58 4.47
CA ASN A 441 -1.72 20.13 3.12
C ASN A 441 -1.95 19.04 2.05
N ASN A 442 -2.07 17.77 2.48
CA ASN A 442 -2.13 16.62 1.59
C ASN A 442 -3.57 16.09 1.50
N ASP A 443 -3.93 15.61 0.31
CA ASP A 443 -5.14 14.84 0.09
C ASP A 443 -4.91 13.36 0.41
N CYS A 444 -5.99 12.61 0.63
CA CYS A 444 -5.90 11.16 0.75
C CYS A 444 -5.34 10.54 -0.55
N ASP A 445 -4.26 9.78 -0.42
CA ASP A 445 -3.58 9.09 -1.53
C ASP A 445 -4.22 7.70 -1.76
N ILE A 446 -4.88 7.51 -2.91
CA ILE A 446 -5.46 6.21 -3.30
C ILE A 446 -4.48 5.52 -4.25
N ARG A 447 -3.96 4.37 -3.82
CA ARG A 447 -3.00 3.57 -4.58
C ARG A 447 -3.68 2.35 -5.17
N LEU A 448 -3.85 2.37 -6.49
CA LEU A 448 -4.38 1.30 -7.30
C LEU A 448 -3.58 1.25 -8.60
N ASP A 449 -3.01 0.10 -8.93
CA ASP A 449 -2.38 -0.16 -10.23
C ASP A 449 -3.19 -1.22 -10.98
N PRO A 450 -4.05 -0.82 -11.94
CA PRO A 450 -4.86 -1.75 -12.72
C PRO A 450 -4.04 -2.85 -13.42
N SER A 451 -2.79 -2.58 -13.80
CA SER A 451 -1.95 -3.54 -14.53
C SER A 451 -1.50 -4.75 -13.68
N THR A 452 -1.70 -4.67 -12.37
CA THR A 452 -1.36 -5.72 -11.40
C THR A 452 -2.50 -6.72 -11.18
N PHE A 453 -3.72 -6.44 -11.66
CA PHE A 453 -4.91 -7.31 -11.52
C PHE A 453 -4.97 -8.38 -12.61
N ARG A 454 -3.98 -9.28 -12.61
CA ARG A 454 -3.87 -10.36 -13.63
C ARG A 454 -4.50 -11.67 -13.18
N SER A 455 -4.53 -11.90 -11.88
CA SER A 455 -5.07 -13.10 -11.25
C SER A 455 -6.59 -12.96 -11.08
N VAL A 456 -7.33 -13.33 -12.13
CA VAL A 456 -8.79 -13.28 -12.16
C VAL A 456 -9.38 -14.64 -12.54
N ARG A 457 -10.53 -14.98 -11.96
CA ARG A 457 -11.37 -16.05 -12.47
C ARG A 457 -12.10 -15.52 -13.69
N PRO A 458 -12.02 -16.17 -14.84
CA PRO A 458 -12.85 -15.77 -15.97
C PRO A 458 -14.31 -16.10 -15.70
N ASP A 459 -15.19 -15.28 -16.26
CA ASP A 459 -16.62 -15.42 -16.09
C ASP A 459 -17.12 -16.76 -16.67
N PRO A 460 -18.07 -17.44 -16.00
CA PRO A 460 -18.71 -18.64 -16.53
C PRO A 460 -19.59 -18.29 -17.73
N VAL A 461 -19.71 -19.24 -18.66
CA VAL A 461 -20.44 -19.06 -19.92
C VAL A 461 -21.95 -19.18 -19.73
N ASP A 462 -22.42 -19.87 -18.71
CA ASP A 462 -23.81 -20.27 -18.54
C ASP A 462 -24.59 -19.47 -17.48
N ARG A 463 -23.91 -18.56 -16.76
CA ARG A 463 -24.51 -17.81 -15.66
C ARG A 463 -23.91 -16.43 -15.47
N VAL A 464 -24.67 -15.53 -14.85
CA VAL A 464 -24.21 -14.20 -14.46
C VAL A 464 -23.59 -14.25 -13.08
N ILE A 465 -22.43 -13.61 -12.90
CA ILE A 465 -21.78 -13.50 -11.59
C ILE A 465 -22.40 -12.34 -10.82
N MET A 466 -23.18 -12.68 -9.80
CA MET A 466 -23.71 -11.72 -8.85
C MET A 466 -22.75 -11.57 -7.66
N PRO A 467 -22.57 -10.35 -7.12
CA PRO A 467 -21.89 -10.18 -5.84
C PRO A 467 -22.65 -10.89 -4.72
N PRO A 468 -21.94 -11.37 -3.68
CA PRO A 468 -22.58 -11.94 -2.50
C PRO A 468 -23.61 -10.97 -1.88
N GLY A 469 -24.78 -11.47 -1.50
CA GLY A 469 -25.86 -10.67 -0.92
C GLY A 469 -26.76 -9.98 -1.94
N TYR A 470 -26.48 -10.12 -3.23
CA TYR A 470 -27.29 -9.60 -4.34
C TYR A 470 -27.90 -10.69 -5.21
N GLU A 471 -27.94 -11.94 -4.73
CA GLU A 471 -28.57 -13.06 -5.42
C GLU A 471 -30.05 -12.78 -5.73
N GLY A 472 -30.49 -13.12 -6.95
CA GLY A 472 -31.87 -12.87 -7.39
C GLY A 472 -32.20 -11.39 -7.63
N ARG A 473 -31.21 -10.49 -7.66
CA ARG A 473 -31.42 -9.07 -7.96
C ARG A 473 -31.01 -8.76 -9.39
N LEU A 474 -31.65 -7.76 -10.00
CA LEU A 474 -31.11 -7.09 -11.19
C LEU A 474 -30.41 -5.81 -10.71
N LEU A 475 -29.11 -5.70 -10.99
CA LEU A 475 -28.32 -4.52 -10.65
C LEU A 475 -28.29 -3.55 -11.84
N ALA A 476 -28.27 -2.25 -11.55
CA ALA A 476 -28.27 -1.23 -12.58
C ALA A 476 -26.93 -1.22 -13.35
N PRO A 477 -26.92 -1.06 -14.68
CA PRO A 477 -25.69 -0.85 -15.42
C PRO A 477 -24.95 0.42 -14.99
N ARG A 478 -23.63 0.48 -15.21
CA ARG A 478 -22.79 1.66 -14.94
C ARG A 478 -23.23 2.84 -15.81
N ARG A 479 -22.90 4.06 -15.38
CA ARG A 479 -23.41 5.32 -15.98
C ARG A 479 -23.22 5.46 -17.50
N ASN A 480 -22.18 4.84 -18.07
CA ASN A 480 -21.91 4.88 -19.52
C ASN A 480 -22.81 3.96 -20.34
N ASP A 481 -23.49 3.02 -19.69
CA ASP A 481 -24.39 2.05 -20.30
C ASP A 481 -25.84 2.57 -20.29
N TRP A 482 -26.05 3.88 -20.25
CA TRP A 482 -27.38 4.48 -20.28
C TRP A 482 -27.51 5.50 -21.40
N HIS A 483 -28.67 5.54 -22.04
CA HIS A 483 -28.93 6.36 -23.21
C HIS A 483 -30.28 7.07 -23.10
N CYS A 484 -30.30 8.36 -23.44
CA CYS A 484 -31.54 9.15 -23.58
C CYS A 484 -32.07 9.03 -25.02
N SER A 485 -33.38 8.86 -25.17
CA SER A 485 -34.03 8.87 -26.49
C SER A 485 -34.34 10.28 -27.02
N ASP A 486 -34.41 11.27 -26.13
CA ASP A 486 -34.73 12.67 -26.46
C ASP A 486 -33.56 13.58 -26.08
N ALA A 487 -33.13 14.44 -27.00
CA ALA A 487 -32.04 15.39 -26.79
C ALA A 487 -32.34 16.45 -25.71
N ALA A 488 -33.62 16.70 -25.40
CA ALA A 488 -34.04 17.61 -24.34
C ALA A 488 -33.94 16.98 -22.94
N MET A 489 -33.81 15.65 -22.84
CA MET A 489 -33.64 14.93 -21.58
C MET A 489 -32.16 14.92 -21.20
N SER A 490 -31.85 15.32 -19.96
CA SER A 490 -30.49 15.34 -19.45
C SER A 490 -30.36 14.54 -18.16
N VAL A 491 -29.22 13.87 -17.99
CA VAL A 491 -28.91 13.09 -16.79
C VAL A 491 -27.53 13.48 -16.29
N SER A 492 -27.45 13.86 -15.03
CA SER A 492 -26.17 14.08 -14.34
C SER A 492 -25.94 12.99 -13.32
N TRP A 493 -24.75 12.40 -13.33
CA TRP A 493 -24.38 11.31 -12.43
C TRP A 493 -23.44 11.78 -11.33
N THR A 494 -23.53 11.14 -10.17
CA THR A 494 -22.54 11.20 -9.10
C THR A 494 -22.51 9.85 -8.42
N LEU A 495 -21.48 9.04 -8.70
CA LEU A 495 -21.42 7.64 -8.25
C LEU A 495 -22.69 6.85 -8.66
N ASN A 496 -23.44 6.34 -7.68
CA ASN A 496 -24.66 5.56 -7.88
C ASN A 496 -25.91 6.42 -8.10
N ARG A 497 -25.80 7.75 -7.95
CA ARG A 497 -26.95 8.67 -7.99
C ARG A 497 -27.05 9.32 -9.36
N ALA A 498 -28.23 9.26 -9.97
CA ALA A 498 -28.54 9.86 -11.26
C ALA A 498 -29.67 10.88 -11.11
N VAL A 499 -29.39 12.13 -11.45
CA VAL A 499 -30.40 13.20 -11.49
C VAL A 499 -30.87 13.37 -12.92
N LEU A 500 -32.06 12.85 -13.18
CA LEU A 500 -32.81 12.93 -14.42
C LEU A 500 -33.59 14.25 -14.49
N ARG A 501 -33.43 15.01 -15.57
CA ARG A 501 -34.25 16.19 -15.88
C ARG A 501 -34.91 16.00 -17.24
N CYS A 502 -36.22 15.86 -17.22
CA CYS A 502 -37.07 15.65 -18.39
C CYS A 502 -38.04 16.83 -18.51
N PRO A 503 -37.88 17.74 -19.48
CA PRO A 503 -38.73 18.93 -19.59
C PRO A 503 -40.11 18.64 -20.21
N ARG A 504 -40.27 17.51 -20.92
CA ARG A 504 -41.52 17.08 -21.56
C ARG A 504 -41.63 15.54 -21.52
N GLN A 505 -41.53 14.87 -22.66
CA GLN A 505 -41.51 13.41 -22.75
C GLN A 505 -40.09 12.93 -23.03
N GLY A 506 -39.76 11.72 -22.57
CA GLY A 506 -38.45 11.15 -22.80
C GLY A 506 -38.34 9.75 -22.23
N THR A 507 -37.40 8.97 -22.77
CA THR A 507 -37.03 7.67 -22.21
C THR A 507 -35.53 7.66 -21.94
N TRP A 508 -35.16 7.08 -20.81
CA TRP A 508 -33.80 6.87 -20.39
C TRP A 508 -33.61 5.39 -20.14
N ARG A 509 -32.88 4.74 -21.05
CA ARG A 509 -32.79 3.28 -21.15
C ARG A 509 -31.36 2.82 -20.96
N SER A 510 -31.17 1.75 -20.19
CA SER A 510 -29.89 1.10 -20.04
C SER A 510 -29.55 0.21 -21.25
N ALA A 511 -28.27 -0.10 -21.43
CA ALA A 511 -27.84 -1.21 -22.26
C ALA A 511 -28.44 -2.52 -21.73
N ALA A 512 -28.58 -3.48 -22.63
CA ALA A 512 -29.12 -4.79 -22.27
C ALA A 512 -28.13 -5.52 -21.35
N THR A 513 -28.58 -5.88 -20.15
CA THR A 513 -27.85 -6.65 -19.14
C THR A 513 -28.13 -8.14 -19.34
N PRO A 514 -27.10 -8.99 -19.40
CA PRO A 514 -27.31 -10.45 -19.47
C PRO A 514 -28.07 -10.95 -18.24
N VAL A 515 -29.00 -11.88 -18.45
CA VAL A 515 -29.74 -12.55 -17.37
C VAL A 515 -29.97 -14.02 -17.73
N GLU A 516 -30.14 -14.86 -16.73
CA GLU A 516 -30.57 -16.25 -16.93
C GLU A 516 -32.06 -16.30 -17.32
N PRO A 517 -32.44 -16.98 -18.41
CA PRO A 517 -33.85 -17.22 -18.76
C PRO A 517 -34.59 -18.01 -17.67
N GLY A 518 -35.89 -17.76 -17.53
CA GLY A 518 -36.76 -18.44 -16.56
C GLY A 518 -36.52 -18.08 -15.09
N ARG A 519 -35.76 -17.01 -14.79
CA ARG A 519 -35.48 -16.56 -13.42
C ARG A 519 -36.43 -15.46 -12.96
N LYS A 520 -36.70 -15.47 -11.66
CA LYS A 520 -37.32 -14.35 -10.94
C LYS A 520 -36.24 -13.41 -10.45
N LEU A 521 -36.34 -12.15 -10.82
CA LEU A 521 -35.40 -11.11 -10.42
C LEU A 521 -36.13 -9.93 -9.78
N LEU A 522 -35.41 -9.22 -8.91
CA LEU A 522 -35.87 -8.03 -8.22
C LEU A 522 -34.94 -6.84 -8.51
N PHE A 523 -35.46 -5.79 -9.12
CA PHE A 523 -34.78 -4.50 -9.21
C PHE A 523 -35.18 -3.62 -8.03
N LYS A 524 -34.23 -2.87 -7.45
CA LYS A 524 -34.51 -1.85 -6.44
C LYS A 524 -33.72 -0.57 -6.67
N ALA A 525 -34.35 0.57 -6.38
CA ALA A 525 -33.72 1.88 -6.35
C ALA A 525 -34.41 2.76 -5.29
N ARG A 526 -33.73 3.81 -4.84
CA ARG A 526 -34.37 4.90 -4.10
C ARG A 526 -34.61 6.05 -5.06
N VAL A 527 -35.83 6.59 -5.05
CA VAL A 527 -36.22 7.65 -5.96
C VAL A 527 -36.79 8.81 -5.17
N MET A 528 -36.25 10.00 -5.39
CA MET A 528 -36.90 11.26 -5.01
C MET A 528 -37.35 11.94 -6.29
N GLN A 529 -38.58 12.43 -6.33
CA GLN A 529 -39.15 12.95 -7.56
C GLN A 529 -39.97 14.20 -7.32
N ASP A 530 -39.80 15.16 -8.22
CA ASP A 530 -40.58 16.39 -8.31
C ASP A 530 -41.23 16.48 -9.70
N GLY A 531 -42.46 17.00 -9.74
CA GLY A 531 -43.28 17.07 -10.96
C GLY A 531 -44.09 15.80 -11.25
N SER A 532 -44.16 15.43 -12.53
CA SER A 532 -45.07 14.38 -13.05
C SER A 532 -44.54 12.97 -12.80
N SER A 533 -45.41 11.95 -12.79
CA SER A 533 -45.07 10.52 -12.52
C SER A 533 -44.00 9.96 -13.45
N LEU A 534 -43.14 9.08 -12.94
CA LEU A 534 -42.08 8.40 -13.68
C LEU A 534 -42.43 6.92 -13.82
N THR A 535 -42.29 6.35 -15.01
CA THR A 535 -42.55 4.91 -15.22
C THR A 535 -41.23 4.16 -15.32
N LEU A 536 -40.99 3.23 -14.41
CA LEU A 536 -39.91 2.26 -14.47
C LEU A 536 -40.40 0.99 -15.18
N SER A 537 -39.70 0.54 -16.21
CA SER A 537 -40.00 -0.71 -16.90
C SER A 537 -38.76 -1.57 -17.11
N VAL A 538 -38.96 -2.88 -17.13
CA VAL A 538 -37.96 -3.86 -17.55
C VAL A 538 -38.36 -4.37 -18.93
N ARG A 539 -37.48 -4.21 -19.91
CA ARG A 539 -37.70 -4.66 -21.28
C ARG A 539 -36.83 -5.86 -21.61
N GLY A 540 -37.40 -6.86 -22.25
CA GLY A 540 -36.65 -7.99 -22.77
C GLY A 540 -35.98 -7.69 -24.11
N GLU A 541 -35.31 -8.71 -24.66
CA GLU A 541 -34.45 -8.59 -25.84
C GLU A 541 -35.23 -8.23 -27.13
N ALA A 542 -36.49 -8.67 -27.25
CA ALA A 542 -37.35 -8.30 -28.39
C ALA A 542 -38.07 -6.95 -28.18
N GLY A 543 -37.74 -6.22 -27.10
CA GLY A 543 -38.32 -4.91 -26.75
C GLY A 543 -39.66 -4.99 -26.01
N GLU A 544 -40.16 -6.20 -25.74
CA GLU A 544 -41.34 -6.46 -24.94
C GLU A 544 -41.16 -5.97 -23.50
N VAL A 545 -42.23 -5.43 -22.90
CA VAL A 545 -42.21 -5.00 -21.50
C VAL A 545 -42.51 -6.21 -20.62
N LEU A 546 -41.51 -6.67 -19.87
CA LEU A 546 -41.63 -7.80 -18.94
C LEU A 546 -42.33 -7.40 -17.64
N ALA A 547 -42.05 -6.19 -17.15
CA ALA A 547 -42.72 -5.60 -16.00
C ALA A 547 -42.64 -4.07 -16.06
N SER A 548 -43.59 -3.39 -15.40
CA SER A 548 -43.63 -1.93 -15.32
C SER A 548 -44.25 -1.48 -14.00
N LEU A 549 -43.78 -0.35 -13.49
CA LEU A 549 -44.23 0.29 -12.26
C LEU A 549 -44.28 1.81 -12.48
N VAL A 550 -45.42 2.42 -12.15
CA VAL A 550 -45.58 3.87 -12.15
C VAL A 550 -45.21 4.41 -10.77
N ILE A 551 -44.18 5.24 -10.72
CA ILE A 551 -43.66 5.90 -9.53
C ILE A 551 -44.35 7.26 -9.40
N GLN A 552 -45.12 7.41 -8.32
CA GLN A 552 -45.85 8.64 -8.02
C GLN A 552 -44.94 9.62 -7.26
N PRO A 553 -45.05 10.94 -7.50
CA PRO A 553 -44.28 11.93 -6.75
C PRO A 553 -44.71 11.95 -5.28
N VAL A 554 -43.76 11.77 -4.37
CA VAL A 554 -43.97 11.85 -2.91
C VAL A 554 -42.90 12.74 -2.28
N PRO A 555 -43.20 13.43 -1.16
CA PRO A 555 -42.20 14.22 -0.45
C PRO A 555 -41.09 13.32 0.14
N GLY A 556 -39.86 13.49 -0.32
CA GLY A 556 -38.68 12.75 0.17
C GLY A 556 -38.34 11.52 -0.67
N ASP A 557 -37.44 10.69 -0.13
CA ASP A 557 -37.02 9.44 -0.79
C ASP A 557 -38.09 8.36 -0.62
N GLN A 558 -38.39 7.62 -1.70
CA GLN A 558 -39.17 6.39 -1.65
C GLN A 558 -38.35 5.20 -2.18
N ASP A 559 -38.50 4.05 -1.52
CA ASP A 559 -37.96 2.78 -2.01
C ASP A 559 -38.85 2.24 -3.12
N VAL A 560 -38.26 1.99 -4.28
CA VAL A 560 -38.93 1.45 -5.46
C VAL A 560 -38.45 0.03 -5.69
N GLU A 561 -39.38 -0.92 -5.78
CA GLU A 561 -39.12 -2.33 -6.01
C GLU A 561 -39.93 -2.84 -7.20
N LEU A 562 -39.26 -3.53 -8.14
CA LEU A 562 -39.90 -4.13 -9.30
C LEU A 562 -39.45 -5.58 -9.47
N ALA A 563 -40.33 -6.52 -9.12
CA ALA A 563 -40.13 -7.94 -9.36
C ALA A 563 -40.61 -8.31 -10.77
N PHE A 564 -39.86 -9.18 -11.46
CA PHE A 564 -40.20 -9.65 -12.80
C PHE A 564 -39.65 -11.05 -13.08
N GLU A 565 -40.22 -11.72 -14.07
CA GLU A 565 -39.70 -12.99 -14.61
C GLU A 565 -39.01 -12.74 -15.95
N THR A 566 -37.82 -13.34 -16.16
CA THR A 566 -37.05 -13.15 -17.39
C THR A 566 -37.66 -13.87 -18.60
N GLY A 567 -38.55 -14.84 -18.38
CA GLY A 567 -39.17 -15.60 -19.46
C GLY A 567 -38.12 -16.30 -20.35
N SER A 568 -38.23 -16.16 -21.66
CA SER A 568 -37.23 -16.65 -22.62
C SER A 568 -36.06 -15.68 -22.86
N SER A 569 -36.10 -14.49 -22.26
CA SER A 569 -35.18 -13.40 -22.60
C SER A 569 -33.82 -13.63 -21.91
N SER A 570 -32.75 -13.63 -22.71
CA SER A 570 -31.38 -13.81 -22.26
C SER A 570 -30.71 -12.50 -21.83
N ARG A 571 -31.37 -11.38 -22.13
CA ARG A 571 -30.95 -10.02 -21.78
C ARG A 571 -32.17 -9.17 -21.45
N VAL A 572 -31.98 -8.23 -20.53
CA VAL A 572 -33.00 -7.24 -20.17
C VAL A 572 -32.42 -5.83 -20.07
N SER A 573 -33.20 -4.81 -20.38
CA SER A 573 -32.84 -3.40 -20.17
C SER A 573 -33.78 -2.75 -19.18
N LEU A 574 -33.25 -1.83 -18.37
CA LEU A 574 -34.03 -0.96 -17.50
C LEU A 574 -34.39 0.31 -18.27
N GLU A 575 -35.63 0.76 -18.15
CA GLU A 575 -36.09 2.00 -18.78
C GLU A 575 -36.89 2.84 -17.80
N PHE A 576 -36.47 4.09 -17.61
CA PHE A 576 -37.26 5.13 -16.98
C PHE A 576 -37.88 6.02 -18.07
N SER A 577 -39.19 6.27 -17.98
CA SER A 577 -39.92 7.07 -18.95
C SER A 577 -40.86 8.08 -18.29
N CYS A 578 -40.93 9.26 -18.90
CA CYS A 578 -41.77 10.39 -18.51
C CYS A 578 -42.66 10.78 -19.69
N THR A 579 -43.94 11.07 -19.43
CA THR A 579 -44.86 11.65 -20.43
C THR A 579 -44.96 13.17 -20.33
N GLU A 580 -44.63 13.72 -19.16
CA GLU A 580 -44.68 15.14 -18.82
C GLU A 580 -43.43 15.54 -18.03
N ALA A 581 -43.26 16.85 -17.81
CA ALA A 581 -42.09 17.40 -17.14
C ALA A 581 -41.87 16.77 -15.75
N CYS A 582 -40.66 16.26 -15.51
CA CYS A 582 -40.27 15.71 -14.21
C CYS A 582 -38.78 15.90 -13.94
N VAL A 583 -38.44 15.97 -12.66
CA VAL A 583 -37.08 15.86 -12.15
C VAL A 583 -37.06 14.68 -11.20
N ALA A 584 -36.24 13.67 -11.49
CA ALA A 584 -36.12 12.49 -10.67
C ALA A 584 -34.67 12.31 -10.26
N ASP A 585 -34.46 12.08 -8.97
CA ASP A 585 -33.19 11.77 -8.38
C ASP A 585 -33.21 10.30 -7.95
N ILE A 586 -32.41 9.49 -8.64
CA ILE A 586 -32.47 8.03 -8.57
C ILE A 586 -31.14 7.55 -7.99
N ASP A 587 -31.18 7.02 -6.77
CA ASP A 587 -30.05 6.32 -6.16
C ASP A 587 -30.18 4.82 -6.42
N PHE A 588 -29.30 4.32 -7.29
CA PHE A 588 -29.20 2.90 -7.54
C PHE A 588 -28.50 2.24 -6.35
N ILE A 589 -29.19 1.30 -5.68
CA ILE A 589 -28.63 0.58 -4.52
C ILE A 589 -27.27 -0.03 -4.86
N ARG A 590 -27.09 -0.48 -6.11
CA ARG A 590 -25.80 -0.92 -6.64
C ARG A 590 -25.79 -0.80 -8.16
N VAL A 591 -24.71 -0.23 -8.68
CA VAL A 591 -24.38 -0.27 -10.11
C VAL A 591 -23.31 -1.31 -10.39
N MET A 592 -23.39 -1.98 -11.53
CA MET A 592 -22.36 -2.88 -12.01
C MET A 592 -22.14 -2.76 -13.51
N ARG A 593 -20.93 -3.04 -13.96
CA ARG A 593 -20.70 -3.31 -15.38
C ARG A 593 -21.51 -4.55 -15.77
N PRO A 594 -22.31 -4.51 -16.86
CA PRO A 594 -22.91 -5.72 -17.40
C PRO A 594 -21.81 -6.74 -17.66
N GLY A 595 -21.92 -7.93 -17.06
CA GLY A 595 -20.94 -9.00 -17.29
C GLY A 595 -20.78 -9.29 -18.79
N ALA A 596 -19.64 -9.86 -19.18
CA ALA A 596 -19.57 -10.53 -20.47
C ALA A 596 -20.70 -11.58 -20.44
N GLY A 597 -21.74 -11.40 -21.25
CA GLY A 597 -22.94 -12.24 -21.18
C GLY A 597 -22.64 -13.72 -21.40
N ILE A 598 -23.68 -14.54 -21.32
CA ILE A 598 -23.61 -15.98 -21.62
C ILE A 598 -23.03 -16.15 -23.04
N ARG A 599 -21.73 -16.43 -23.16
CA ARG A 599 -21.03 -16.50 -24.46
C ARG A 599 -21.17 -17.89 -25.05
N SER A 600 -22.07 -18.07 -26.02
CA SER A 600 -22.21 -19.35 -26.73
C SER A 600 -20.95 -19.76 -27.52
N GLU A 601 -20.09 -18.81 -27.89
CA GLU A 601 -18.88 -19.06 -28.69
C GLU A 601 -17.59 -19.00 -27.86
N PHE A 602 -16.76 -20.04 -27.98
CA PHE A 602 -15.40 -20.04 -27.46
C PHE A 602 -14.50 -19.14 -28.32
N LYS A 603 -13.81 -18.20 -27.67
CA LYS A 603 -12.75 -17.39 -28.28
C LYS A 603 -11.47 -17.54 -27.48
N LEU A 604 -10.33 -17.46 -28.16
CA LEU A 604 -9.01 -17.45 -27.54
C LEU A 604 -8.74 -16.09 -26.86
N PRO A 605 -7.98 -16.06 -25.76
CA PRO A 605 -7.81 -14.84 -24.99
C PRO A 605 -7.02 -13.79 -25.76
N LEU A 606 -7.26 -12.51 -25.46
CA LEU A 606 -6.52 -11.36 -26.03
C LEU A 606 -4.99 -11.56 -25.92
N PRO A 607 -4.18 -11.00 -26.84
CA PRO A 607 -2.71 -11.11 -26.85
C PRO A 607 -2.01 -10.90 -25.50
N ARG A 608 -2.48 -9.92 -24.69
CA ARG A 608 -1.93 -9.61 -23.35
C ARG A 608 -2.09 -10.74 -22.32
N ARG A 609 -2.96 -11.70 -22.59
CA ARG A 609 -3.24 -12.90 -21.78
C ARG A 609 -2.56 -14.14 -22.37
N TRP A 610 -1.46 -13.94 -23.07
CA TRP A 610 -0.49 -14.97 -23.41
C TRP A 610 0.83 -14.66 -22.71
N GLN A 611 1.56 -15.69 -22.32
CA GLN A 611 2.82 -15.56 -21.57
C GLN A 611 3.88 -16.45 -22.20
N ILE A 612 5.10 -15.93 -22.34
CA ILE A 612 6.27 -16.73 -22.69
C ILE A 612 6.66 -17.57 -21.48
N ASP A 613 6.76 -18.87 -21.67
CA ASP A 613 7.06 -19.85 -20.62
C ASP A 613 8.54 -20.29 -20.65
N SER A 614 9.21 -20.19 -21.81
CA SER A 614 10.63 -20.55 -21.99
C SER A 614 11.55 -19.33 -22.18
N PRO A 615 12.65 -19.20 -21.40
CA PRO A 615 13.74 -18.27 -21.70
C PRO A 615 14.34 -18.52 -23.08
N GLY A 616 14.58 -17.48 -23.89
CA GLY A 616 15.11 -17.62 -25.27
C GLY A 616 14.03 -17.62 -26.37
N VAL A 617 12.76 -17.41 -26.00
CA VAL A 617 11.66 -17.17 -26.95
C VAL A 617 11.40 -15.67 -27.08
N ARG A 618 11.24 -15.21 -28.31
CA ARG A 618 10.70 -13.91 -28.68
C ARG A 618 9.35 -14.12 -29.35
N ALA A 619 8.37 -13.33 -28.95
CA ALA A 619 7.06 -13.32 -29.56
C ALA A 619 6.60 -11.88 -29.80
N ARG A 620 6.00 -11.60 -30.95
CA ARG A 620 5.49 -10.27 -31.29
C ARG A 620 4.07 -10.37 -31.83
N TRP A 621 3.18 -9.57 -31.26
CA TRP A 621 1.79 -9.47 -31.69
C TRP A 621 1.57 -8.23 -32.56
N GLU A 622 0.90 -8.40 -33.69
CA GLU A 622 0.37 -7.34 -34.56
C GLU A 622 -1.10 -7.63 -34.88
N GLY A 623 -2.00 -7.08 -34.07
CA GLY A 623 -3.42 -7.44 -34.12
C GLY A 623 -3.63 -8.92 -33.76
N ASN A 624 -4.14 -9.70 -34.71
CA ASN A 624 -4.37 -11.14 -34.56
C ASN A 624 -3.18 -12.01 -35.01
N LEU A 625 -2.11 -11.37 -35.51
CA LEU A 625 -0.89 -12.03 -35.95
C LEU A 625 0.10 -12.19 -34.80
N LEU A 626 0.65 -13.39 -34.65
CA LEU A 626 1.68 -13.73 -33.68
C LEU A 626 2.93 -14.24 -34.40
N ASP A 627 4.02 -13.47 -34.34
CA ASP A 627 5.35 -13.87 -34.77
C ASP A 627 6.12 -14.52 -33.61
N ILE A 628 6.77 -15.65 -33.85
CA ILE A 628 7.52 -16.44 -32.87
C ILE A 628 8.92 -16.72 -33.41
N ASP A 629 9.92 -16.41 -32.60
CA ASP A 629 11.32 -16.73 -32.85
C ASP A 629 11.91 -17.35 -31.57
N ALA A 630 12.26 -18.63 -31.63
CA ALA A 630 12.67 -19.43 -30.49
C ALA A 630 14.00 -20.16 -30.79
N GLN A 631 14.96 -20.04 -29.87
CA GLN A 631 16.30 -20.63 -29.99
C GLN A 631 16.32 -22.15 -29.73
N GLU A 632 17.47 -22.77 -29.96
CA GLU A 632 17.74 -24.19 -29.64
C GLU A 632 17.82 -24.42 -28.12
N ASN A 633 17.59 -25.66 -27.66
CA ASN A 633 17.83 -26.11 -26.27
C ASN A 633 17.11 -25.31 -25.16
N LEU A 634 15.81 -25.06 -25.33
CA LEU A 634 15.00 -24.29 -24.37
C LEU A 634 14.65 -25.11 -23.12
N SER A 635 14.66 -24.47 -21.96
CA SER A 635 14.49 -25.12 -20.64
C SER A 635 13.05 -25.14 -20.10
N GLY A 636 12.14 -24.36 -20.70
CA GLY A 636 10.73 -24.32 -20.28
C GLY A 636 9.90 -25.45 -20.89
N ARG A 637 8.77 -25.76 -20.26
CA ARG A 637 7.89 -26.86 -20.69
C ARG A 637 7.13 -26.51 -21.97
N TYR A 638 6.81 -25.23 -22.15
CA TYR A 638 6.16 -24.68 -23.35
C TYR A 638 6.94 -23.45 -23.83
N LEU A 639 6.77 -23.04 -25.09
CA LEU A 639 7.32 -21.78 -25.58
C LEU A 639 6.47 -20.61 -25.11
N ILE A 640 5.16 -20.69 -25.37
CA ILE A 640 4.16 -19.69 -25.04
C ILE A 640 2.92 -20.41 -24.54
N LYS A 641 2.26 -19.90 -23.50
CA LYS A 641 0.98 -20.39 -23.01
C LYS A 641 -0.06 -19.28 -22.99
N SER A 642 -1.27 -19.58 -23.44
CA SER A 642 -2.42 -18.73 -23.20
C SER A 642 -2.83 -18.80 -21.73
N TYR A 643 -3.59 -17.82 -21.25
CA TYR A 643 -4.40 -18.06 -20.06
C TYR A 643 -5.47 -19.11 -20.41
N SER A 644 -5.91 -19.86 -19.40
CA SER A 644 -7.04 -20.77 -19.57
C SER A 644 -8.29 -19.96 -19.97
N ASN A 645 -9.05 -20.42 -20.95
CA ASN A 645 -10.29 -19.79 -21.43
C ASN A 645 -11.53 -20.68 -21.22
N PRO A 646 -12.70 -20.10 -20.85
CA PRO A 646 -13.93 -20.86 -20.63
C PRO A 646 -14.43 -21.49 -21.94
N CYS A 647 -14.93 -22.72 -21.88
CA CYS A 647 -15.63 -23.40 -22.97
C CYS A 647 -16.89 -24.11 -22.46
N ALA A 648 -17.88 -24.29 -23.34
CA ALA A 648 -19.00 -25.17 -23.03
C ALA A 648 -18.52 -26.64 -23.06
N PRO A 649 -18.87 -27.47 -22.06
CA PRO A 649 -18.56 -28.90 -22.10
C PRO A 649 -19.37 -29.58 -23.21
N ASN A 650 -18.89 -30.74 -23.67
CA ASN A 650 -19.45 -31.60 -24.70
C ASN A 650 -19.76 -30.86 -26.00
N THR A 651 -18.89 -29.90 -26.34
CA THR A 651 -19.04 -29.02 -27.50
C THR A 651 -17.85 -29.19 -28.43
N ARG A 652 -18.11 -29.14 -29.73
CA ARG A 652 -17.06 -29.15 -30.75
C ARG A 652 -16.76 -27.71 -31.18
N LEU A 653 -15.53 -27.28 -30.93
CA LEU A 653 -15.03 -25.96 -31.31
C LEU A 653 -14.28 -26.06 -32.65
N ALA A 654 -14.40 -25.01 -33.45
CA ALA A 654 -13.72 -24.86 -34.73
C ALA A 654 -13.01 -23.52 -34.76
N LEU A 655 -11.68 -23.55 -34.84
CA LEU A 655 -10.84 -22.34 -34.85
C LEU A 655 -10.08 -22.26 -36.17
N PRO A 656 -10.56 -21.48 -37.16
CA PRO A 656 -9.82 -21.27 -38.41
C PRO A 656 -8.57 -20.43 -38.14
N ILE A 657 -7.40 -20.96 -38.50
CA ILE A 657 -6.11 -20.29 -38.34
C ILE A 657 -5.26 -20.42 -39.60
N LYS A 658 -4.29 -19.51 -39.75
CA LYS A 658 -3.22 -19.63 -40.74
C LYS A 658 -1.88 -19.69 -40.04
N VAL A 659 -1.05 -20.66 -40.41
CA VAL A 659 0.26 -20.88 -39.80
C VAL A 659 1.31 -20.91 -40.88
N GLU A 660 2.32 -20.06 -40.78
CA GLU A 660 3.52 -20.08 -41.60
C GLU A 660 4.71 -20.48 -40.73
N VAL A 661 5.26 -21.67 -40.94
CA VAL A 661 6.47 -22.13 -40.26
C VAL A 661 7.66 -21.92 -41.19
N LEU A 662 8.53 -20.98 -40.83
CA LEU A 662 9.71 -20.62 -41.61
C LEU A 662 10.89 -21.56 -41.32
N ALA A 663 11.03 -22.00 -40.07
CA ALA A 663 12.07 -22.94 -39.64
C ALA A 663 11.60 -23.75 -38.43
N GLY A 664 11.99 -25.01 -38.34
CA GLY A 664 11.62 -25.90 -37.23
C GLY A 664 10.22 -26.51 -37.39
N ARG A 665 9.63 -26.91 -36.26
CA ARG A 665 8.31 -27.56 -36.18
C ARG A 665 7.52 -26.96 -35.03
N LEU A 666 6.37 -26.37 -35.33
CA LEU A 666 5.46 -25.80 -34.34
C LEU A 666 4.40 -26.83 -33.95
N VAL A 667 4.11 -26.91 -32.66
CA VAL A 667 2.95 -27.64 -32.13
C VAL A 667 2.06 -26.67 -31.36
N ILE A 668 0.80 -26.63 -31.77
CA ILE A 668 -0.28 -25.98 -31.02
C ILE A 668 -1.00 -27.10 -30.28
N GLY A 669 -1.00 -27.08 -28.95
CA GLY A 669 -1.72 -28.08 -28.19
C GLY A 669 -2.67 -27.47 -27.18
N VAL A 670 -3.65 -28.28 -26.80
CA VAL A 670 -4.75 -27.90 -25.94
C VAL A 670 -4.70 -28.77 -24.70
N LEU A 671 -4.76 -28.13 -23.53
CA LEU A 671 -4.77 -28.80 -22.23
C LEU A 671 -6.17 -28.79 -21.61
N SER A 672 -6.46 -29.83 -20.84
CA SER A 672 -7.65 -29.96 -20.00
C SER A 672 -7.71 -28.89 -18.90
N GLU A 673 -8.84 -28.78 -18.22
CA GLU A 673 -9.07 -27.80 -17.14
C GLU A 673 -8.10 -27.94 -15.94
N ASP A 674 -7.57 -29.15 -15.71
CA ASP A 674 -6.55 -29.44 -14.69
C ASP A 674 -5.10 -29.22 -15.17
N PHE A 675 -4.92 -28.87 -16.45
CA PHE A 675 -3.63 -28.70 -17.14
C PHE A 675 -2.72 -29.95 -17.12
N GLN A 676 -3.26 -31.11 -16.75
CA GLN A 676 -2.48 -32.35 -16.64
C GLN A 676 -2.57 -33.20 -17.90
N LYS A 677 -3.63 -33.06 -18.70
CA LYS A 677 -3.89 -33.88 -19.88
C LYS A 677 -3.90 -33.04 -21.15
N TRP A 678 -3.30 -33.59 -22.19
CA TRP A 678 -3.48 -33.08 -23.55
C TRP A 678 -4.83 -33.54 -24.06
N THR A 679 -5.69 -32.59 -24.42
CA THR A 679 -6.95 -32.90 -25.10
C THR A 679 -6.71 -33.04 -26.59
N HIS A 680 -5.97 -32.10 -27.19
CA HIS A 680 -5.67 -32.09 -28.63
C HIS A 680 -4.25 -31.58 -28.91
N GLN A 681 -3.67 -31.99 -30.04
CA GLN A 681 -2.38 -31.50 -30.52
C GLN A 681 -2.42 -31.36 -32.05
N PHE A 682 -1.93 -30.23 -32.55
CA PHE A 682 -1.85 -29.90 -33.96
C PHE A 682 -0.40 -29.58 -34.30
N VAL A 683 0.15 -30.28 -35.29
CA VAL A 683 1.57 -30.22 -35.65
C VAL A 683 1.72 -29.57 -37.01
N PHE A 684 2.59 -28.58 -37.10
CA PHE A 684 2.88 -27.81 -38.30
C PHE A 684 4.38 -27.94 -38.64
N GLU A 685 4.66 -28.48 -39.82
CA GLU A 685 6.01 -28.54 -40.40
C GLU A 685 6.33 -27.24 -41.18
N ALA A 686 7.58 -27.07 -41.61
CA ALA A 686 7.98 -25.95 -42.45
C ALA A 686 7.06 -25.78 -43.68
N GLY A 687 6.52 -24.58 -43.88
CA GLY A 687 5.57 -24.28 -44.95
C GLY A 687 4.39 -23.40 -44.49
N HIS A 688 3.50 -23.11 -45.43
CA HIS A 688 2.26 -22.37 -45.20
C HIS A 688 1.10 -23.35 -45.02
N HIS A 689 0.30 -23.15 -43.97
CA HIS A 689 -0.83 -24.00 -43.62
C HIS A 689 -2.05 -23.12 -43.34
N GLU A 690 -3.19 -23.46 -43.95
CA GLU A 690 -4.49 -22.94 -43.55
C GLU A 690 -5.29 -24.12 -43.02
N GLN A 691 -5.63 -24.09 -41.73
CA GLN A 691 -6.26 -25.21 -41.06
C GLN A 691 -7.30 -24.73 -40.05
N GLU A 692 -8.39 -25.49 -39.95
CA GLU A 692 -9.36 -25.35 -38.86
C GLU A 692 -8.98 -26.30 -37.72
N LEU A 693 -8.64 -25.74 -36.55
CA LEU A 693 -8.39 -26.54 -35.36
C LEU A 693 -9.72 -27.02 -34.80
N ILE A 694 -9.98 -28.31 -34.92
CA ILE A 694 -11.16 -28.96 -34.37
C ILE A 694 -10.86 -29.48 -32.97
N ILE A 695 -11.53 -28.93 -31.96
CA ILE A 695 -11.29 -29.24 -30.56
C ILE A 695 -12.60 -29.74 -29.95
N ASP A 696 -12.59 -30.96 -29.44
CA ASP A 696 -13.66 -31.49 -28.59
C ASP A 696 -13.38 -31.11 -27.13
N THR A 697 -14.32 -30.40 -26.50
CA THR A 697 -14.17 -29.92 -25.12
C THR A 697 -14.37 -31.03 -24.08
N ALA A 698 -15.00 -32.16 -24.44
CA ALA A 698 -15.36 -33.23 -23.50
C ALA A 698 -16.03 -32.65 -22.23
N ASP A 699 -15.75 -33.18 -21.05
CA ASP A 699 -16.27 -32.66 -19.78
C ASP A 699 -15.58 -31.37 -19.28
N ASN A 700 -14.65 -30.79 -20.06
CA ASN A 700 -13.91 -29.61 -19.63
C ASN A 700 -14.77 -28.35 -19.73
N HIS A 701 -14.75 -27.55 -18.68
CA HIS A 701 -15.35 -26.21 -18.68
C HIS A 701 -14.35 -25.12 -19.10
N ARG A 702 -13.08 -25.52 -19.28
CA ARG A 702 -11.99 -24.63 -19.66
C ARG A 702 -10.96 -25.36 -20.51
N LEU A 703 -10.32 -24.62 -21.40
CA LEU A 703 -9.19 -25.11 -22.17
C LEU A 703 -8.05 -24.09 -22.13
N GLN A 704 -6.81 -24.56 -22.15
CA GLN A 704 -5.62 -23.71 -22.31
C GLN A 704 -4.89 -24.10 -23.59
N VAL A 705 -4.49 -23.10 -24.37
CA VAL A 705 -3.67 -23.32 -25.56
C VAL A 705 -2.21 -23.07 -25.22
N VAL A 706 -1.36 -24.01 -25.60
CA VAL A 706 0.08 -23.93 -25.43
C VAL A 706 0.77 -24.13 -26.77
N LEU A 707 1.80 -23.33 -27.00
CA LEU A 707 2.65 -23.40 -28.18
C LEU A 707 3.98 -24.01 -27.76
N PHE A 708 4.45 -25.02 -28.49
CA PHE A 708 5.75 -25.60 -28.23
C PHE A 708 6.43 -26.10 -29.52
N ALA A 709 7.75 -26.26 -29.47
CA ALA A 709 8.51 -26.89 -30.54
C ALA A 709 8.82 -28.34 -30.16
N ARG A 710 8.86 -29.24 -31.15
CA ARG A 710 9.20 -30.66 -30.93
C ARG A 710 10.61 -30.94 -31.47
N GLY A 711 11.60 -30.99 -30.58
CA GLY A 711 13.00 -31.25 -30.88
C GLY A 711 13.93 -30.21 -30.26
N GLU A 712 15.25 -30.41 -30.35
CA GLU A 712 16.27 -29.46 -29.84
C GLU A 712 16.54 -28.27 -30.81
N ALA A 713 15.86 -28.24 -31.96
CA ALA A 713 16.09 -27.25 -33.02
C ALA A 713 15.31 -25.93 -32.81
N ALA A 714 15.86 -24.83 -33.36
CA ALA A 714 15.23 -23.51 -33.35
C ALA A 714 13.89 -23.52 -34.11
N LEU A 715 12.96 -22.66 -33.68
CA LEU A 715 11.65 -22.48 -34.30
C LEU A 715 11.48 -21.02 -34.73
N LYS A 716 11.05 -20.82 -35.99
CA LYS A 716 10.56 -19.54 -36.47
C LYS A 716 9.22 -19.74 -37.16
N ALA A 717 8.17 -19.13 -36.60
CA ALA A 717 6.81 -19.33 -37.09
C ALA A 717 5.97 -18.06 -36.92
N ARG A 718 4.93 -17.96 -37.74
CA ARG A 718 3.92 -16.90 -37.73
C ARG A 718 2.55 -17.55 -37.68
N ILE A 719 1.68 -17.09 -36.79
CA ILE A 719 0.32 -17.59 -36.62
C ILE A 719 -0.64 -16.41 -36.78
N ASP A 720 -1.55 -16.50 -37.75
CA ASP A 720 -2.71 -15.62 -37.84
C ASP A 720 -3.91 -16.33 -37.22
N TRP A 721 -4.36 -15.79 -36.09
CA TRP A 721 -5.51 -16.31 -35.37
C TRP A 721 -6.85 -15.83 -35.94
N GLY A 722 -6.87 -14.93 -36.93
CA GLY A 722 -8.11 -14.42 -37.53
C GLY A 722 -9.13 -13.94 -36.48
N ASP A 723 -10.41 -14.22 -36.69
CA ASP A 723 -11.49 -13.85 -35.75
C ASP A 723 -11.64 -14.83 -34.56
N THR A 724 -10.66 -15.71 -34.32
CA THR A 724 -10.73 -16.68 -33.22
C THR A 724 -10.34 -16.09 -31.87
N LEU A 725 -9.69 -14.92 -31.86
CA LEU A 725 -9.39 -14.17 -30.64
C LEU A 725 -10.61 -13.40 -30.14
N GLU A 726 -10.64 -13.15 -28.84
CA GLU A 726 -11.59 -12.22 -28.23
C GLU A 726 -11.47 -10.84 -28.87
N ALA A 727 -12.60 -10.20 -29.18
CA ALA A 727 -12.60 -8.82 -29.63
C ALA A 727 -12.17 -7.89 -28.49
N ALA A 728 -11.19 -7.03 -28.75
CA ALA A 728 -10.82 -5.97 -27.81
C ALA A 728 -12.02 -5.01 -27.63
N PRO A 729 -12.40 -4.64 -26.40
CA PRO A 729 -13.45 -3.64 -26.17
C PRO A 729 -13.11 -2.34 -26.93
N ASP A 730 -14.10 -1.63 -27.46
CA ASP A 730 -13.91 -0.44 -28.30
C ASP A 730 -13.03 0.66 -27.67
N ARG A 731 -12.88 0.67 -26.33
CA ARG A 731 -12.01 1.61 -25.59
C ARG A 731 -10.54 1.20 -25.48
N GLU A 732 -10.15 -0.02 -25.87
CA GLU A 732 -8.74 -0.48 -25.91
C GLU A 732 -8.11 -0.35 -27.31
N ARG A 733 -8.87 0.12 -28.32
CA ARG A 733 -8.37 0.38 -29.68
C ARG A 733 -7.47 1.61 -29.76
N GLU A 734 -7.59 2.55 -28.83
CA GLU A 734 -6.71 3.71 -28.76
C GLU A 734 -5.42 3.37 -27.99
N GLY A 735 -4.38 2.93 -28.71
CA GLY A 735 -3.00 2.94 -28.20
C GLY A 735 -2.20 1.63 -28.23
N VAL A 736 -2.61 0.59 -28.96
CA VAL A 736 -1.83 -0.67 -29.07
C VAL A 736 -1.21 -0.80 -30.47
N GLU A 737 -0.09 -0.13 -30.70
CA GLU A 737 0.82 -0.46 -31.80
C GLU A 737 1.89 -1.43 -31.27
N SER A 738 1.70 -2.73 -31.56
CA SER A 738 2.62 -3.86 -31.28
C SER A 738 2.89 -4.22 -29.81
N ILE A 739 2.75 -5.50 -29.47
CA ILE A 739 3.20 -6.05 -28.17
C ILE A 739 4.39 -6.97 -28.44
N GLU A 740 5.59 -6.56 -28.02
CA GLU A 740 6.78 -7.42 -28.01
C GLU A 740 6.94 -8.11 -26.66
N MET A 741 7.12 -9.42 -26.70
CA MET A 741 7.38 -10.29 -25.55
C MET A 741 8.77 -10.91 -25.78
N GLU A 742 9.72 -10.63 -24.90
CA GLU A 742 11.07 -11.21 -24.96
C GLU A 742 11.40 -11.83 -23.60
N ALA A 743 11.72 -13.13 -23.57
CA ALA A 743 12.30 -13.73 -22.38
C ALA A 743 13.80 -13.45 -22.34
N ILE A 744 14.27 -12.80 -21.28
CA ILE A 744 15.65 -12.34 -21.14
C ILE A 744 16.56 -13.57 -21.01
N ALA A 745 17.27 -13.93 -22.09
CA ALA A 745 18.38 -14.88 -22.08
C ALA A 745 19.72 -14.14 -22.25
N GLY A 746 20.75 -14.64 -21.57
CA GLY A 746 22.09 -14.04 -21.48
C GLY A 746 22.97 -14.23 -22.72
N GLU A 747 23.83 -13.23 -22.91
CA GLU A 747 25.02 -13.05 -23.79
C GLU A 747 24.89 -13.16 -25.34
N PRO A 748 25.45 -12.19 -26.11
CA PRO A 748 25.60 -12.27 -27.57
C PRO A 748 27.05 -12.48 -28.02
N GLU A 749 27.28 -13.33 -29.03
CA GLU A 749 28.49 -13.29 -29.87
C GLU A 749 28.24 -12.57 -31.21
N ALA A 750 29.29 -11.91 -31.70
CA ALA A 750 29.27 -10.90 -32.74
C ALA A 750 29.76 -11.40 -34.11
N ALA A 751 29.16 -10.90 -35.21
CA ALA A 751 29.87 -10.55 -36.45
C ALA A 751 29.00 -9.72 -37.42
N ALA A 752 29.66 -8.81 -38.15
CA ALA A 752 29.14 -7.72 -39.00
C ALA A 752 28.62 -8.20 -40.38
N VAL A 753 27.88 -7.44 -41.21
CA VAL A 753 28.34 -6.31 -42.07
C VAL A 753 27.15 -5.49 -42.66
N VAL A 754 27.19 -4.18 -42.39
CA VAL A 754 26.94 -2.96 -43.22
C VAL A 754 25.92 -2.91 -44.39
N ALA A 755 24.90 -2.04 -44.25
CA ALA A 755 24.52 -0.97 -45.20
C ALA A 755 23.69 0.15 -44.50
N LYS A 756 24.00 1.43 -44.77
CA LYS A 756 23.39 2.67 -44.22
C LYS A 756 22.36 3.28 -45.21
N PRO A 757 21.60 4.35 -44.87
CA PRO A 757 20.74 4.58 -43.71
C PRO A 757 19.33 5.10 -44.14
N LYS A 758 18.27 4.75 -43.43
CA LYS A 758 17.09 5.63 -43.28
C LYS A 758 17.02 6.03 -41.83
N THR A 759 16.83 7.33 -41.58
CA THR A 759 16.83 7.97 -40.27
C THR A 759 15.81 7.32 -39.34
N GLU A 760 16.27 6.41 -38.49
CA GLU A 760 15.51 5.88 -37.36
C GLU A 760 15.54 6.87 -36.18
N PRO A 761 14.44 6.97 -35.41
CA PRO A 761 14.45 7.63 -34.12
C PRO A 761 15.44 6.91 -33.19
N ALA A 762 16.20 7.68 -32.41
CA ALA A 762 17.29 7.17 -31.58
C ALA A 762 16.85 5.92 -30.77
N PRO A 763 17.63 4.81 -30.78
CA PRO A 763 17.29 3.62 -30.02
C PRO A 763 17.21 3.99 -28.54
N LYS A 764 16.05 3.75 -27.91
CA LYS A 764 15.89 3.88 -26.47
C LYS A 764 16.83 2.86 -25.82
N GLN A 765 17.93 3.36 -25.26
CA GLN A 765 18.91 2.55 -24.54
C GLN A 765 18.19 1.80 -23.39
N LYS A 766 18.23 0.45 -23.37
CA LYS A 766 17.69 -0.35 -22.25
C LYS A 766 18.35 0.14 -20.95
N VAL A 767 17.58 0.80 -20.08
CA VAL A 767 18.06 1.28 -18.77
C VAL A 767 18.25 0.05 -17.87
N ARG A 768 19.48 -0.19 -17.40
CA ARG A 768 19.80 -1.27 -16.46
C ARG A 768 19.52 -0.79 -15.04
N TYR A 769 18.50 -1.36 -14.39
CA TYR A 769 18.17 -1.08 -12.99
C TYR A 769 19.01 -1.96 -12.07
N TYR A 770 19.56 -1.37 -11.01
CA TYR A 770 20.42 -2.07 -10.04
C TYR A 770 19.69 -2.26 -8.71
N CYS A 771 19.64 -3.48 -8.19
CA CYS A 771 19.12 -3.77 -6.86
C CYS A 771 20.16 -3.46 -5.77
N GLN A 772 19.73 -2.76 -4.73
CA GLN A 772 20.59 -2.39 -3.60
C GLN A 772 20.41 -3.24 -2.34
N LYS A 773 19.30 -4.00 -2.26
CA LYS A 773 18.88 -4.70 -1.03
C LYS A 773 19.98 -5.53 -0.37
N PRO A 774 20.84 -6.27 -1.10
CA PRO A 774 21.91 -7.03 -0.46
C PRO A 774 22.96 -6.21 0.32
N TRP A 775 23.02 -4.89 0.12
CA TRP A 775 23.88 -3.96 0.88
C TRP A 775 23.11 -3.09 1.86
N THR A 776 21.77 -3.13 1.86
CA THR A 776 20.94 -2.19 2.61
C THR A 776 19.91 -2.84 3.51
N ASP A 777 19.51 -4.09 3.24
CA ASP A 777 18.34 -4.73 3.83
C ASP A 777 18.71 -6.06 4.50
N ILE A 778 18.13 -6.32 5.68
CA ILE A 778 18.09 -7.66 6.26
C ILE A 778 16.77 -7.83 7.00
N ASN A 779 16.02 -8.87 6.67
CA ASN A 779 14.65 -9.03 7.11
C ASN A 779 14.44 -10.39 7.78
N ASN A 780 13.62 -10.41 8.81
CA ASN A 780 13.09 -11.62 9.42
C ASN A 780 11.59 -11.66 9.14
N PHE A 781 11.14 -12.63 8.34
CA PHE A 781 9.71 -12.78 8.03
C PHE A 781 9.08 -13.99 8.71
N THR A 782 9.85 -14.75 9.51
CA THR A 782 9.41 -16.00 10.13
C THR A 782 9.90 -16.12 11.57
N VAL A 783 9.09 -16.74 12.43
CA VAL A 783 9.38 -16.87 13.87
C VAL A 783 10.30 -18.01 14.27
N ASP A 784 10.77 -18.77 13.30
CA ASP A 784 11.83 -19.76 13.44
C ASP A 784 13.23 -19.14 13.38
N GLY A 785 13.33 -17.81 13.27
CA GLY A 785 14.59 -17.07 13.31
C GLY A 785 15.31 -16.99 11.96
N ARG A 786 14.71 -17.50 10.88
CA ARG A 786 15.27 -17.38 9.52
C ARG A 786 15.38 -15.92 9.11
N MET A 787 16.50 -15.59 8.44
CA MET A 787 16.78 -14.27 7.89
C MET A 787 16.81 -14.31 6.36
N ASP A 788 16.19 -13.32 5.73
CA ASP A 788 16.10 -13.13 4.28
C ASP A 788 16.58 -11.73 3.87
N VAL A 789 16.90 -11.55 2.59
CA VAL A 789 17.28 -10.23 2.05
C VAL A 789 16.06 -9.42 1.61
N CYS A 790 15.02 -10.07 1.10
CA CYS A 790 13.82 -9.40 0.62
C CYS A 790 12.59 -10.32 0.65
N CYS A 791 11.40 -9.75 0.46
CA CYS A 791 10.14 -10.49 0.43
C CYS A 791 10.01 -11.49 -0.72
N ILE A 792 10.77 -11.33 -1.81
CA ILE A 792 10.74 -12.25 -2.97
C ILE A 792 11.46 -13.57 -2.66
N THR A 793 12.43 -13.55 -1.74
CA THR A 793 13.18 -14.72 -1.30
C THR A 793 12.53 -15.42 -0.12
N THR A 794 11.32 -15.01 0.29
CA THR A 794 10.64 -15.50 1.48
C THR A 794 9.63 -16.60 1.13
N GLY A 795 9.65 -17.69 1.90
CA GLY A 795 8.70 -18.80 1.80
C GLY A 795 9.36 -20.19 1.78
N PRO A 796 8.58 -21.27 2.01
CA PRO A 796 9.09 -22.65 2.06
C PRO A 796 9.81 -23.11 0.78
N SER A 797 9.28 -22.78 -0.40
CA SER A 797 9.91 -23.08 -1.70
C SER A 797 11.21 -22.32 -1.97
N GLN A 798 11.50 -21.31 -1.15
CA GLN A 798 12.65 -20.41 -1.27
C GLN A 798 13.58 -20.55 -0.05
N GLU A 799 13.42 -21.60 0.78
CA GLU A 799 14.24 -21.87 1.97
C GLU A 799 15.74 -21.97 1.66
N HIS A 800 16.10 -22.49 0.49
CA HIS A 800 17.48 -22.60 0.06
C HIS A 800 18.15 -21.25 -0.22
N TYR A 801 17.40 -20.14 -0.25
CA TYR A 801 17.92 -18.77 -0.35
C TYR A 801 17.97 -18.03 0.98
N ALA A 802 17.63 -18.68 2.10
CA ALA A 802 17.78 -18.09 3.42
C ALA A 802 19.24 -17.68 3.68
N LEU A 803 19.42 -16.51 4.30
CA LEU A 803 20.75 -15.97 4.62
C LEU A 803 21.38 -16.67 5.83
N GLY A 804 20.55 -17.16 6.74
CA GLY A 804 20.96 -17.74 8.02
C GLY A 804 19.84 -17.76 9.05
N ASN A 805 20.16 -18.12 10.29
CA ASN A 805 19.20 -18.19 11.40
C ASN A 805 19.75 -17.49 12.67
N ILE A 806 18.97 -16.56 13.25
CA ILE A 806 19.38 -15.77 14.44
C ILE A 806 19.53 -16.59 15.72
N PHE A 807 18.99 -17.81 15.76
CA PHE A 807 19.17 -18.72 16.89
C PHE A 807 20.55 -19.39 16.89
N GLU A 808 21.12 -19.59 15.69
CA GLU A 808 22.34 -20.35 15.47
C GLU A 808 23.54 -19.43 15.18
N GLN A 809 23.30 -18.28 14.57
CA GLN A 809 24.32 -17.39 14.03
C GLN A 809 24.17 -15.97 14.58
N ASP A 810 25.31 -15.31 14.77
CA ASP A 810 25.34 -13.89 15.10
C ASP A 810 25.07 -13.00 13.87
N PHE A 811 24.91 -11.70 14.12
CA PHE A 811 24.65 -10.71 13.08
C PHE A 811 25.68 -10.73 11.93
N GLN A 812 26.98 -10.86 12.23
CA GLN A 812 28.03 -10.81 11.19
C GLN A 812 28.09 -12.10 10.38
N GLN A 813 27.86 -13.24 11.02
CA GLN A 813 27.78 -14.54 10.34
C GLN A 813 26.65 -14.56 9.30
N ILE A 814 25.55 -13.84 9.54
CA ILE A 814 24.45 -13.69 8.57
C ILE A 814 24.76 -12.57 7.55
N TRP A 815 25.13 -11.37 8.01
CA TRP A 815 25.33 -10.19 7.14
C TRP A 815 26.52 -10.32 6.19
N ASN A 816 27.55 -11.06 6.57
CA ASN A 816 28.73 -11.31 5.76
C ASN A 816 29.00 -12.81 5.55
N GLY A 817 27.99 -13.66 5.74
CA GLY A 817 28.04 -15.08 5.42
C GLY A 817 28.03 -15.35 3.91
N GLU A 818 28.33 -16.59 3.52
CA GLU A 818 28.46 -16.95 2.09
C GLU A 818 27.19 -16.71 1.29
N ARG A 819 26.00 -16.96 1.87
CA ARG A 819 24.72 -16.71 1.20
C ARG A 819 24.52 -15.24 0.87
N MET A 820 24.81 -14.32 1.79
CA MET A 820 24.70 -12.89 1.51
C MET A 820 25.75 -12.43 0.49
N ARG A 821 26.97 -13.00 0.54
CA ARG A 821 28.03 -12.72 -0.45
C ARG A 821 27.62 -13.17 -1.86
N GLU A 822 27.02 -14.35 -1.98
CA GLU A 822 26.44 -14.86 -3.22
C GLU A 822 25.40 -13.88 -3.77
N PHE A 823 24.43 -13.44 -2.96
CA PHE A 823 23.47 -12.42 -3.37
C PHE A 823 24.14 -11.15 -3.90
N ARG A 824 25.14 -10.61 -3.21
CA ARG A 824 25.88 -9.41 -3.65
C ARG A 824 26.65 -9.63 -4.95
N ARG A 825 27.19 -10.84 -5.15
CA ARG A 825 27.91 -11.23 -6.37
C ARG A 825 26.98 -11.31 -7.58
N THR A 826 25.78 -11.85 -7.41
CA THR A 826 24.89 -12.20 -8.53
C THR A 826 23.79 -11.20 -8.80
N VAL A 827 23.24 -10.50 -7.80
CA VAL A 827 21.98 -9.73 -7.92
C VAL A 827 21.96 -8.70 -9.06
N ASN A 828 23.11 -8.10 -9.36
CA ASN A 828 23.29 -7.09 -10.39
C ASN A 828 24.18 -7.57 -11.55
N SER A 829 24.58 -8.84 -11.57
CA SER A 829 25.32 -9.43 -12.69
C SER A 829 24.37 -9.73 -13.85
N ASP A 830 24.92 -10.24 -14.96
CA ASP A 830 24.12 -10.71 -16.09
C ASP A 830 23.43 -12.07 -15.80
N THR A 831 23.78 -12.70 -14.67
CA THR A 831 23.29 -14.01 -14.23
C THR A 831 22.77 -13.96 -12.77
N PRO A 832 21.71 -13.17 -12.49
CA PRO A 832 21.18 -13.06 -11.14
C PRO A 832 20.46 -14.34 -10.69
N LEU A 833 20.33 -14.55 -9.38
CA LEU A 833 19.62 -15.71 -8.82
C LEU A 833 18.15 -15.76 -9.30
N PRO A 834 17.53 -16.95 -9.39
CA PRO A 834 16.15 -17.09 -9.88
C PRO A 834 15.09 -16.18 -9.22
N PRO A 835 15.14 -15.88 -7.91
CA PRO A 835 14.21 -14.92 -7.30
C PRO A 835 14.40 -13.49 -7.82
N CYS A 836 15.64 -13.11 -8.12
CA CYS A 836 15.98 -11.79 -8.63
C CYS A 836 15.56 -11.61 -10.09
N GLN A 837 15.66 -12.67 -10.90
CA GLN A 837 15.21 -12.66 -12.31
C GLN A 837 13.70 -12.38 -12.45
N ARG A 838 12.90 -12.88 -11.49
CA ARG A 838 11.43 -12.75 -11.48
C ARG A 838 10.94 -11.55 -10.66
N CYS A 839 11.82 -10.67 -10.21
CA CYS A 839 11.48 -9.61 -9.27
C CYS A 839 10.71 -8.47 -9.96
N PRO A 840 9.43 -8.20 -9.60
CA PRO A 840 8.69 -7.07 -10.15
C PRO A 840 9.12 -5.74 -9.55
N MET A 841 9.86 -5.78 -8.43
CA MET A 841 10.32 -4.62 -7.66
C MET A 841 11.59 -3.97 -8.20
N ALA A 842 12.01 -4.31 -9.43
CA ALA A 842 13.16 -3.66 -10.10
C ALA A 842 12.99 -2.13 -10.23
N TYR A 843 11.78 -1.60 -9.97
CA TYR A 843 11.38 -0.20 -10.11
C TYR A 843 11.11 0.54 -8.78
N GLY A 844 11.39 -0.05 -7.61
CA GLY A 844 11.11 0.57 -6.29
C GLY A 844 12.22 1.49 -5.76
N TYR A 845 11.84 2.67 -5.26
CA TYR A 845 12.65 3.76 -4.69
C TYR A 845 13.94 3.33 -3.95
N GLN A 846 15.08 3.91 -4.36
CA GLN A 846 16.42 3.49 -3.94
C GLN A 846 17.06 4.38 -2.85
N GLY A 847 16.39 5.44 -2.38
CA GLY A 847 16.96 6.31 -1.36
C GLY A 847 18.11 7.21 -1.86
N PRO A 848 18.61 8.12 -1.02
CA PRO A 848 19.31 9.30 -1.52
C PRO A 848 20.71 9.05 -2.07
N PHE A 849 21.46 8.04 -1.62
CA PHE A 849 22.82 7.81 -2.12
C PHE A 849 22.88 6.95 -3.38
N PHE A 850 21.71 6.50 -3.84
CA PHE A 850 21.53 5.61 -4.97
C PHE A 850 20.84 6.31 -6.14
N ASP A 851 20.19 7.46 -5.88
CA ASP A 851 19.70 8.43 -6.88
C ASP A 851 20.51 9.73 -6.86
N ARG A 852 20.90 10.24 -8.03
CA ARG A 852 21.77 11.42 -8.17
C ARG A 852 21.14 12.70 -7.61
N THR A 853 19.84 12.87 -7.84
CA THR A 853 19.09 14.07 -7.48
C THR A 853 18.84 14.10 -5.97
N LEU A 854 18.49 12.96 -5.38
CA LEU A 854 18.31 12.82 -3.93
C LEU A 854 19.64 12.88 -3.16
N ALA A 855 20.75 12.43 -3.76
CA ALA A 855 22.10 12.57 -3.19
C ALA A 855 22.48 14.04 -3.08
N ASP A 856 22.26 14.80 -4.15
CA ASP A 856 22.53 16.25 -4.17
C ASP A 856 21.68 16.98 -3.13
N ALA A 857 20.38 16.66 -3.06
CA ALA A 857 19.45 17.23 -2.08
C ALA A 857 19.84 16.91 -0.63
N SER A 858 20.23 15.66 -0.33
CA SER A 858 20.59 15.22 1.02
C SER A 858 21.92 15.82 1.49
N ILE A 859 22.91 15.90 0.61
CA ILE A 859 24.19 16.56 0.92
C ILE A 859 23.98 18.06 1.11
N ALA A 860 23.11 18.69 0.31
CA ALA A 860 22.73 20.09 0.47
C ALA A 860 22.03 20.33 1.83
N GLN A 861 21.06 19.49 2.19
CA GLN A 861 20.35 19.58 3.47
C GLN A 861 21.31 19.43 4.66
N TYR A 862 22.21 18.44 4.62
CA TYR A 862 23.26 18.29 5.64
C TYR A 862 24.13 19.55 5.77
N ALA A 863 24.51 20.18 4.65
CA ALA A 863 25.29 21.40 4.66
C ALA A 863 24.49 22.59 5.26
N ILE A 864 23.19 22.67 4.98
CA ILE A 864 22.29 23.71 5.50
C ILE A 864 22.08 23.55 7.01
N THR A 865 21.69 22.35 7.47
CA THR A 865 21.45 22.07 8.89
C THR A 865 22.70 22.30 9.74
N ASN A 866 23.89 21.91 9.24
CA ASN A 866 25.15 22.12 9.95
C ASN A 866 25.74 23.54 9.79
N ARG A 867 25.21 24.37 8.88
CA ARG A 867 25.48 25.83 8.86
C ARG A 867 24.68 26.54 9.95
N GLN A 868 23.47 26.06 10.27
CA GLN A 868 22.55 26.67 11.22
C GLN A 868 22.78 26.21 12.68
N ALA A 869 23.35 25.02 12.91
CA ALA A 869 23.68 24.55 14.26
C ALA A 869 24.78 25.43 14.92
N GLY A 870 24.34 26.34 15.79
CA GLY A 870 25.18 27.33 16.45
C GLY A 870 26.36 26.76 17.25
N ARG A 871 27.48 27.49 17.15
CA ARG A 871 28.69 27.50 18.01
C ARG A 871 29.93 26.66 17.64
N HIS A 872 29.91 25.60 16.82
CA HIS A 872 31.17 24.89 16.44
C HIS A 872 31.79 25.37 15.11
N VAL A 873 32.90 26.12 15.18
CA VAL A 873 33.66 26.64 14.01
C VAL A 873 34.06 25.51 13.04
N VAL A 874 34.50 24.38 13.57
CA VAL A 874 34.90 23.20 12.78
C VAL A 874 33.74 22.64 11.95
N ARG A 875 32.52 22.58 12.50
CA ARG A 875 31.33 22.10 11.77
C ARG A 875 30.91 23.06 10.65
N ARG A 876 31.05 24.38 10.86
CA ARG A 876 30.80 25.39 9.81
C ARG A 876 31.82 25.31 8.66
N ILE A 877 33.09 25.11 8.96
CA ILE A 877 34.14 24.92 7.95
C ILE A 877 33.89 23.62 7.17
N ALA A 878 33.58 22.52 7.87
CA ALA A 878 33.23 21.25 7.24
C ALA A 878 31.99 21.36 6.34
N ALA A 879 30.93 22.05 6.78
CA ALA A 879 29.72 22.26 5.98
C ALA A 879 29.98 23.10 4.72
N ARG A 880 30.86 24.11 4.78
CA ARG A 880 31.28 24.88 3.60
C ARG A 880 32.11 24.04 2.64
N LEU A 881 33.00 23.20 3.16
CA LEU A 881 33.82 22.29 2.35
C LEU A 881 32.95 21.23 1.65
N VAL A 882 31.98 20.64 2.37
CA VAL A 882 31.02 19.66 1.84
C VAL A 882 30.16 20.27 0.73
N ASP A 883 29.65 21.49 0.89
CA ASP A 883 28.85 22.14 -0.16
C ASP A 883 29.69 22.48 -1.41
N ARG A 884 30.95 22.89 -1.23
CA ARG A 884 31.89 23.17 -2.34
C ARG A 884 32.29 21.91 -3.09
N LEU A 885 32.42 20.78 -2.38
CA LEU A 885 32.75 19.47 -2.96
C LEU A 885 31.51 18.69 -3.41
N ARG A 886 30.29 19.17 -3.13
CA ARG A 886 29.01 18.49 -3.41
C ARG A 886 28.88 18.06 -4.88
N LYS A 887 28.92 19.03 -5.80
CA LYS A 887 28.79 18.77 -7.24
C LYS A 887 29.87 17.85 -7.81
N PRO A 888 31.18 18.03 -7.52
CA PRO A 888 32.20 17.09 -8.00
C PRO A 888 32.10 15.71 -7.35
N VAL A 889 31.73 15.61 -6.07
CA VAL A 889 31.49 14.32 -5.40
C VAL A 889 30.30 13.61 -6.03
N VAL A 890 29.16 14.28 -6.23
CA VAL A 890 27.99 13.73 -6.93
C VAL A 890 28.34 13.35 -8.38
N ALA A 891 29.09 14.19 -9.11
CA ALA A 891 29.51 13.88 -10.48
C ALA A 891 30.44 12.66 -10.55
N ILE A 892 31.36 12.49 -9.60
CA ILE A 892 32.23 11.30 -9.50
C ILE A 892 31.42 10.08 -9.11
N LEU A 893 30.53 10.20 -8.12
CA LEU A 893 29.67 9.12 -7.63
C LEU A 893 28.78 8.55 -8.74
N PHE A 894 28.29 9.39 -9.66
CA PHE A 894 27.36 8.98 -10.72
C PHE A 894 28.01 8.95 -12.11
N ARG A 895 29.35 8.93 -12.21
CA ARG A 895 30.06 8.82 -13.49
C ARG A 895 29.89 7.42 -14.08
N GLY A 896 29.31 7.31 -15.27
CA GLY A 896 29.07 6.02 -15.96
C GLY A 896 27.66 5.45 -15.81
N PHE A 897 26.81 6.04 -14.98
CA PHE A 897 25.37 5.74 -14.93
C PHE A 897 24.63 6.63 -15.94
N LYS A 898 23.85 6.02 -16.84
CA LYS A 898 22.77 6.71 -17.56
C LYS A 898 21.46 6.42 -16.85
N ARG A 899 20.58 7.42 -16.87
CA ARG A 899 19.23 7.39 -16.30
C ARG A 899 18.39 6.30 -16.94
#